data_AF-A0A1R3RPQ6-F1
#
_entry.id   AF-A0A1R3RPQ6-F1
#
_cell.length_a   1.000
_cell.length_b   1.000
_cell.length_c   1.000
_cell.angle_alpha   90.00
_cell.angle_beta   90.00
_cell.angle_gamma   90.00
#
_symmetry.space_group_name_H-M   'P 1'
#
loop_
_entity.id
_entity.type
_entity.pdbx_description
1 polymer ?
#
loop_
_entity_poly.entity_id
_entity_poly.type
_entity_poly.pdbx_seq_one_letter_code
_entity_poly.pdbx_strand_id
1 'polypeptide(L)'
;MLAGIVLILLASLGVLPLVMASTCDIASQSITRVIGYYSSGAVSRPCSVMMPYFFPQGIYSHIYFASGNIHPVTFEVIPLVNSDKKLYTYLEALHNRDFGQELWLSLGGWAFSDNIAPTATTFSDLAAADITHQNVFFTSLIRFMHTYHFSGVDIDWKYPGAADRNGRDVDYTNYPRLLANLKAALDDYKFGLSITVPTSDRYLQHYDLASIEPSVDWFNFMTDDLHGTWYMGEEWNGVVNAHTNLTEIKSAFDLLWRSNIPPFKVNMGMAFHGRTFTLADPSCTESGCAFLSGGDHADCSLSAGTLFNSEINRMIHQDNLASTLHTDAAVKTIVWNTDQWVAYDDQDTWKIKADFAKSQCLGGVFVRSVDEDDRNHTFSKGLMEALGNEYNLDVNTGLTKVPFNELSTTTGSRSQSSHHQYCRFANCGASCPNGFTEIARADEPSQIMHDSTRCPPGSDQTQILCCPTSSKVPSCQWRGFDDAGRCTGGCNSDEAELGTRTQGCNSGYQSACCSVTRSTEPWSQCQWTPTCQSDDTCPPGYDHFVVSSRQGRGRQSCNGEQHYNYCCSGSVPGIFSKCDWTLPSGDYCSANCPSESIRVARQSISLSGIEQTADTLGCFDGTEAYCCSGGQPVSSPRSSLSSVRKEQSAEEFRDYLGKFLANPVIPEGWADRMEAM
;
A
#
# COMPACT_ATOMS: atom_id res chain seq x y z
N MET A 1 -40.93 -22.36 2.14
CA MET A 1 -41.44 -22.55 0.76
C MET A 1 -41.96 -21.25 0.14
N LEU A 2 -42.70 -20.40 0.87
CA LEU A 2 -43.17 -19.11 0.33
C LEU A 2 -42.05 -18.09 0.00
N ALA A 3 -40.97 -18.03 0.78
CA ALA A 3 -39.84 -17.13 0.48
C ALA A 3 -39.10 -17.46 -0.84
N GLY A 4 -39.03 -18.75 -1.20
CA GLY A 4 -38.40 -19.18 -2.46
C GLY A 4 -39.24 -18.88 -3.70
N ILE A 5 -40.56 -18.77 -3.55
CA ILE A 5 -41.47 -18.45 -4.66
C ILE A 5 -41.43 -16.94 -4.97
N VAL A 6 -41.22 -16.08 -3.97
CA VAL A 6 -41.09 -14.62 -4.16
C VAL A 6 -39.80 -14.27 -4.93
N LEU A 7 -38.68 -14.96 -4.66
CA LEU A 7 -37.42 -14.72 -5.39
C LEU A 7 -37.52 -15.08 -6.88
N ILE A 8 -38.26 -16.14 -7.22
CA ILE A 8 -38.43 -16.59 -8.61
C ILE A 8 -39.39 -15.66 -9.38
N LEU A 9 -40.39 -15.09 -8.69
CA LEU A 9 -41.33 -14.11 -9.27
C LEU A 9 -40.70 -12.72 -9.49
N LEU A 10 -39.71 -12.32 -8.70
CA LEU A 10 -38.98 -11.06 -8.90
C LEU A 10 -38.01 -11.15 -10.10
N ALA A 11 -37.39 -12.30 -10.31
CA ALA A 11 -36.50 -12.54 -11.46
C ALA A 11 -37.23 -12.52 -12.82
N SER A 12 -38.53 -12.88 -12.86
CA SER A 12 -39.33 -12.83 -14.09
C SER A 12 -39.89 -11.44 -14.43
N LEU A 13 -39.76 -10.47 -13.52
CA LEU A 13 -40.21 -9.08 -13.71
C LEU A 13 -39.07 -8.11 -14.08
N GLY A 14 -37.84 -8.60 -14.31
CA GLY A 14 -36.70 -7.74 -14.63
C GLY A 14 -36.26 -6.82 -13.49
N VAL A 15 -36.71 -7.08 -12.26
CA VAL A 15 -36.24 -6.39 -11.07
C VAL A 15 -34.92 -7.04 -10.68
N LEU A 16 -33.79 -6.40 -11.00
CA LEU A 16 -32.49 -6.80 -10.45
C LEU A 16 -32.65 -6.92 -8.92
N PRO A 17 -32.20 -8.02 -8.29
CA PRO A 17 -32.21 -8.10 -6.84
C PRO A 17 -31.41 -6.90 -6.29
N LEU A 18 -32.02 -6.17 -5.37
CA LEU A 18 -31.36 -5.09 -4.65
C LEU A 18 -30.09 -5.70 -4.02
N VAL A 19 -28.90 -5.36 -4.53
CA VAL A 19 -27.63 -5.78 -3.95
C VAL A 19 -27.51 -5.03 -2.63
N MET A 20 -28.01 -5.65 -1.56
CA MET A 20 -27.91 -5.13 -0.21
C MET A 20 -26.47 -5.28 0.25
N ALA A 21 -25.95 -4.24 0.91
CA ALA A 21 -24.65 -4.26 1.54
C ALA A 21 -24.47 -5.48 2.46
N SER A 22 -23.25 -6.01 2.53
CA SER A 22 -22.90 -6.97 3.58
C SER A 22 -23.07 -6.27 4.93
N THR A 23 -23.71 -6.93 5.89
CA THR A 23 -23.84 -6.40 7.25
C THR A 23 -22.86 -7.11 8.17
N CYS A 24 -22.14 -6.33 8.98
CA CYS A 24 -21.20 -6.82 9.99
C CYS A 24 -21.71 -6.53 11.39
N ASP A 25 -21.35 -7.39 12.35
CA ASP A 25 -21.56 -7.11 13.76
C ASP A 25 -20.58 -6.04 14.24
N ILE A 26 -21.12 -4.92 14.73
CA ILE A 26 -20.36 -3.74 15.14
C ILE A 26 -19.34 -4.07 16.23
N ALA A 27 -19.68 -4.96 17.16
CA ALA A 27 -18.81 -5.32 18.28
C ALA A 27 -17.59 -6.15 17.83
N SER A 28 -17.75 -6.97 16.79
CA SER A 28 -16.66 -7.78 16.22
C SER A 28 -15.78 -7.04 15.20
N GLN A 29 -16.28 -5.92 14.64
CA GLN A 29 -15.58 -5.20 13.57
C GLN A 29 -14.63 -4.12 14.11
N SER A 30 -13.35 -4.25 13.76
CA SER A 30 -12.33 -3.23 14.01
C SER A 30 -12.04 -2.43 12.73
N ILE A 31 -12.02 -1.11 12.83
CA ILE A 31 -11.56 -0.23 11.75
C ILE A 31 -10.14 0.20 12.07
N THR A 32 -9.16 -0.44 11.45
CA THR A 32 -7.72 -0.17 11.70
C THR A 32 -7.08 0.71 10.63
N ARG A 33 -7.65 0.76 9.42
CA ARG A 33 -7.23 1.72 8.40
C ARG A 33 -7.86 3.09 8.69
N VAL A 34 -7.08 3.95 9.32
CA VAL A 34 -7.39 5.37 9.55
C VAL A 34 -6.42 6.20 8.72
N ILE A 35 -6.93 6.92 7.74
CA ILE A 35 -6.13 7.73 6.79
C ILE A 35 -6.27 9.21 7.14
N GLY A 36 -5.15 9.92 7.24
CA GLY A 36 -5.13 11.35 7.48
C GLY A 36 -4.64 12.12 6.26
N TYR A 37 -5.51 12.91 5.61
CA TYR A 37 -5.04 13.86 4.59
C TYR A 37 -4.36 15.05 5.27
N TYR A 38 -3.13 15.36 4.85
CA TYR A 38 -2.36 16.51 5.29
C TYR A 38 -2.19 17.49 4.13
N SER A 39 -2.74 18.69 4.25
CA SER A 39 -2.72 19.70 3.20
C SER A 39 -1.33 20.33 3.00
N SER A 40 -0.88 20.48 1.76
CA SER A 40 0.29 21.31 1.38
C SER A 40 0.13 22.74 1.91
N GLY A 41 -1.09 23.26 1.91
CA GLY A 41 -1.41 24.61 2.41
C GLY A 41 -1.33 24.76 3.93
N ALA A 42 -1.25 23.67 4.69
CA ALA A 42 -1.29 23.68 6.15
C ALA A 42 -0.26 24.62 6.79
N VAL A 43 0.96 24.61 6.26
CA VAL A 43 2.09 25.41 6.79
C VAL A 43 1.99 26.90 6.48
N SER A 44 1.07 27.29 5.61
CA SER A 44 0.85 28.67 5.17
C SER A 44 -0.32 29.35 5.87
N ARG A 45 -1.03 28.65 6.75
CA ARG A 45 -2.16 29.20 7.50
C ARG A 45 -1.73 30.35 8.44
N PRO A 46 -2.60 31.34 8.69
CA PRO A 46 -2.28 32.46 9.58
C PRO A 46 -2.18 32.05 11.06
N CYS A 47 -2.91 31.02 11.46
CA CYS A 47 -2.92 30.47 12.81
C CYS A 47 -3.29 28.98 12.79
N SER A 48 -3.18 28.32 13.94
CA SER A 48 -3.34 26.87 14.09
C SER A 48 -2.55 26.07 13.05
N VAL A 49 -1.36 26.56 12.70
CA VAL A 49 -0.48 25.89 11.74
C VAL A 49 -0.07 24.54 12.29
N MET A 50 -0.41 23.47 11.56
CA MET A 50 0.13 22.14 11.81
C MET A 50 1.37 21.96 10.95
N MET A 51 2.54 21.99 11.58
CA MET A 51 3.78 21.55 10.93
C MET A 51 3.86 20.02 10.98
N PRO A 52 4.58 19.36 10.06
CA PRO A 52 4.68 17.89 10.04
C PRO A 52 5.08 17.24 11.37
N TYR A 53 5.96 17.88 12.15
CA TYR A 53 6.38 17.36 13.46
C TYR A 53 5.30 17.46 14.56
N PHE A 54 4.22 18.21 14.33
CA PHE A 54 3.01 18.23 15.15
C PHE A 54 1.94 17.25 14.63
N PHE A 55 2.23 16.44 13.62
CA PHE A 55 1.26 15.47 13.15
C PHE A 55 0.92 14.44 14.26
N PRO A 56 -0.36 14.08 14.47
CA PRO A 56 -0.75 13.12 15.50
C PRO A 56 -0.19 11.71 15.27
N GLN A 57 0.71 11.26 16.14
CA GLN A 57 1.33 9.93 16.05
C GLN A 57 0.46 8.85 16.70
N GLY A 58 0.61 7.60 16.25
CA GLY A 58 -0.11 6.43 16.79
C GLY A 58 -1.63 6.46 16.60
N ILE A 59 -2.12 7.34 15.71
CA ILE A 59 -3.53 7.51 15.37
C ILE A 59 -3.76 7.08 13.92
N TYR A 60 -2.99 7.63 12.98
CA TYR A 60 -3.17 7.39 11.56
C TYR A 60 -2.28 6.27 11.06
N SER A 61 -2.90 5.25 10.47
CA SER A 61 -2.20 4.18 9.73
C SER A 61 -1.57 4.69 8.42
N HIS A 62 -2.19 5.69 7.78
CA HIS A 62 -1.70 6.27 6.53
C HIS A 62 -1.78 7.79 6.61
N ILE A 63 -0.73 8.48 6.17
CA ILE A 63 -0.72 9.92 5.95
C ILE A 63 -0.79 10.16 4.44
N TYR A 64 -1.79 10.88 3.98
CA TYR A 64 -1.91 11.28 2.58
C TYR A 64 -1.47 12.74 2.44
N PHE A 65 -0.32 12.99 1.82
CA PHE A 65 0.07 14.36 1.48
C PHE A 65 -0.80 14.88 0.32
N ALA A 66 -1.55 15.95 0.57
CA ALA A 66 -2.54 16.51 -0.33
C ALA A 66 -2.20 17.98 -0.67
N SER A 67 -1.68 18.32 -1.84
CA SER A 67 -1.54 17.45 -3.00
C SER A 67 -0.17 17.61 -3.65
N GLY A 68 0.29 16.55 -4.29
CA GLY A 68 1.23 16.65 -5.40
C GLY A 68 0.53 17.12 -6.68
N ASN A 69 1.31 17.38 -7.71
CA ASN A 69 0.83 17.96 -8.96
C ASN A 69 1.40 17.20 -10.17
N ILE A 70 0.80 17.39 -11.34
CA ILE A 70 1.22 16.78 -12.61
C ILE A 70 1.48 17.90 -13.60
N HIS A 71 2.66 17.94 -14.20
CA HIS A 71 2.99 18.95 -15.19
C HIS A 71 2.09 18.78 -16.43
N PRO A 72 1.32 19.81 -16.84
CA PRO A 72 0.22 19.65 -17.80
C PRO A 72 0.65 19.25 -19.21
N VAL A 73 1.93 19.43 -19.56
CA VAL A 73 2.47 19.14 -20.89
C VAL A 73 3.30 17.85 -20.92
N THR A 74 4.06 17.59 -19.87
CA THR A 74 5.03 16.47 -19.85
C THR A 74 4.48 15.27 -19.10
N PHE A 75 3.41 15.46 -18.33
CA PHE A 75 2.87 14.50 -17.37
C PHE A 75 3.83 14.05 -16.27
N GLU A 76 4.94 14.76 -16.07
CA GLU A 76 5.83 14.48 -14.93
C GLU A 76 5.17 14.88 -13.62
N VAL A 77 5.37 14.07 -12.58
CA VAL A 77 4.94 14.39 -11.22
C VAL A 77 5.87 15.44 -10.63
N ILE A 78 5.27 16.51 -10.15
CA ILE A 78 5.96 17.67 -9.59
C ILE A 78 5.30 18.04 -8.25
N PRO A 79 6.03 18.68 -7.32
CA PRO A 79 5.38 19.23 -6.13
C PRO A 79 4.40 20.34 -6.53
N LEU A 80 3.37 20.58 -5.70
CA LEU A 80 2.48 21.71 -5.93
C LEU A 80 3.24 23.04 -5.79
N VAL A 81 4.05 23.16 -4.74
CA VAL A 81 5.03 24.23 -4.57
C VAL A 81 6.39 23.67 -4.15
N ASN A 82 7.49 24.32 -4.56
CA ASN A 82 8.84 23.80 -4.28
C ASN A 82 9.15 23.60 -2.79
N SER A 83 8.49 24.35 -1.90
CA SER A 83 8.63 24.20 -0.46
C SER A 83 8.06 22.87 0.08
N ASP A 84 7.12 22.23 -0.64
CA ASP A 84 6.53 20.95 -0.23
C ASP A 84 7.55 19.83 -0.13
N LYS A 85 8.64 19.91 -0.92
CA LYS A 85 9.74 18.94 -0.87
C LYS A 85 10.28 18.73 0.53
N LYS A 86 10.31 19.79 1.36
CA LYS A 86 10.72 19.70 2.76
C LYS A 86 9.66 19.02 3.64
N LEU A 87 8.39 19.26 3.35
CA LEU A 87 7.27 18.67 4.10
C LEU A 87 7.23 17.16 3.90
N TYR A 88 7.51 16.66 2.68
CA TYR A 88 7.60 15.22 2.43
C TYR A 88 8.62 14.55 3.34
N THR A 89 9.84 15.09 3.39
CA THR A 89 10.92 14.57 4.25
C THR A 89 10.57 14.64 5.73
N TYR A 90 9.86 15.69 6.17
CA TYR A 90 9.47 15.81 7.58
C TYR A 90 8.35 14.85 7.98
N LEU A 91 7.40 14.57 7.08
CA LEU A 91 6.36 13.57 7.31
C LEU A 91 6.93 12.16 7.25
N GLU A 92 7.83 11.88 6.31
CA GLU A 92 8.55 10.60 6.22
C GLU A 92 9.28 10.30 7.52
N ALA A 93 9.96 11.30 8.10
CA ALA A 93 10.69 11.14 9.34
C ALA A 93 9.82 10.72 10.54
N LEU A 94 8.49 10.90 10.46
CA LEU A 94 7.55 10.42 11.49
C LEU A 94 7.52 8.90 11.57
N HIS A 95 7.83 8.19 10.48
CA HIS A 95 7.93 6.73 10.46
C HIS A 95 8.96 6.20 11.48
N ASN A 96 10.00 6.97 11.80
CA ASN A 96 10.97 6.61 12.84
C ASN A 96 10.37 6.56 14.26
N ARG A 97 9.20 7.16 14.45
CA ARG A 97 8.45 7.18 15.71
C ARG A 97 7.19 6.33 15.65
N ASP A 98 6.65 6.15 14.45
CA ASP A 98 5.49 5.32 14.14
C ASP A 98 5.78 4.38 12.96
N PHE A 99 6.42 3.26 13.26
CA PHE A 99 6.84 2.29 12.24
C PHE A 99 5.68 1.65 11.47
N GLY A 100 4.45 1.72 11.98
CA GLY A 100 3.27 1.18 11.30
C GLY A 100 2.63 2.17 10.34
N GLN A 101 3.12 3.41 10.30
CA GLN A 101 2.55 4.49 9.51
C GLN A 101 3.12 4.52 8.10
N GLU A 102 2.25 4.57 7.11
CA GLU A 102 2.59 4.70 5.70
C GLU A 102 2.41 6.14 5.21
N LEU A 103 3.35 6.65 4.41
CA LEU A 103 3.23 7.95 3.78
C LEU A 103 2.79 7.78 2.32
N TRP A 104 1.72 8.45 1.91
CA TRP A 104 1.09 8.35 0.59
C TRP A 104 0.98 9.71 -0.07
N LEU A 105 1.07 9.75 -1.40
CA LEU A 105 0.95 10.98 -2.19
C LEU A 105 -0.44 11.06 -2.81
N SER A 106 -1.22 12.09 -2.50
CA SER A 106 -2.46 12.37 -3.24
C SER A 106 -2.19 13.36 -4.38
N LEU A 107 -2.59 12.99 -5.60
CA LEU A 107 -2.45 13.80 -6.80
C LEU A 107 -3.80 14.34 -7.22
N GLY A 108 -3.89 15.64 -7.49
CA GLY A 108 -5.12 16.29 -7.94
C GLY A 108 -5.75 17.16 -6.86
N GLY A 109 -7.03 16.93 -6.58
CA GLY A 109 -7.87 17.75 -5.72
C GLY A 109 -8.71 18.76 -6.49
N TRP A 110 -9.51 19.55 -5.78
CA TRP A 110 -10.47 20.48 -6.38
C TRP A 110 -9.79 21.52 -7.27
N ALA A 111 -8.80 22.26 -6.76
CA ALA A 111 -8.13 23.32 -7.53
C ALA A 111 -7.39 22.81 -8.79
N PHE A 112 -7.00 21.53 -8.83
CA PHE A 112 -6.27 20.96 -9.96
C PHE A 112 -7.10 20.97 -11.25
N SER A 113 -8.41 20.73 -11.15
CA SER A 113 -9.34 20.65 -12.27
C SER A 113 -10.17 21.94 -12.47
N ASP A 114 -9.84 23.02 -11.76
CA ASP A 114 -10.50 24.32 -11.94
C ASP A 114 -10.17 24.90 -13.33
N ASN A 115 -11.16 25.54 -13.96
CA ASN A 115 -11.04 26.12 -15.31
C ASN A 115 -9.90 27.13 -15.46
N ILE A 116 -9.47 27.76 -14.36
CA ILE A 116 -8.39 28.75 -14.35
C ILE A 116 -7.01 28.12 -14.14
N ALA A 117 -6.96 26.85 -13.73
CA ALA A 117 -5.71 26.17 -13.47
C ALA A 117 -5.06 25.72 -14.79
N PRO A 118 -3.73 25.83 -14.94
CA PRO A 118 -3.01 25.26 -16.08
C PRO A 118 -3.19 23.74 -16.22
N THR A 119 -3.62 23.08 -15.15
CA THR A 119 -3.83 21.64 -15.04
C THR A 119 -5.27 21.19 -15.31
N ALA A 120 -6.17 22.11 -15.68
CA ALA A 120 -7.61 21.88 -15.81
C ALA A 120 -7.97 20.57 -16.53
N THR A 121 -7.34 20.28 -17.68
CA THR A 121 -7.59 19.09 -18.51
C THR A 121 -6.60 17.95 -18.29
N THR A 122 -5.58 18.13 -17.44
CA THR A 122 -4.40 17.26 -17.39
C THR A 122 -4.72 15.79 -17.10
N PHE A 123 -5.66 15.50 -16.20
CA PHE A 123 -6.08 14.11 -15.97
C PHE A 123 -6.77 13.50 -17.18
N SER A 124 -7.68 14.23 -17.81
CA SER A 124 -8.36 13.75 -19.01
C SER A 124 -7.37 13.53 -20.15
N ASP A 125 -6.41 14.44 -20.32
CA ASP A 125 -5.37 14.33 -21.36
C ASP A 125 -4.44 13.14 -21.10
N LEU A 126 -4.03 12.93 -19.85
CA LEU A 126 -3.23 11.77 -19.44
C LEU A 126 -3.98 10.44 -19.65
N ALA A 127 -5.26 10.38 -19.30
CA ALA A 127 -6.08 9.18 -19.51
C ALA A 127 -6.26 8.85 -21.01
N ALA A 128 -6.41 9.89 -21.84
CA ALA A 128 -6.53 9.75 -23.29
C ALA A 128 -5.20 9.49 -24.01
N ALA A 129 -4.06 9.80 -23.39
CA ALA A 129 -2.75 9.66 -23.98
C ALA A 129 -2.38 8.19 -24.29
N ASP A 130 -1.47 8.01 -25.25
CA ASP A 130 -0.90 6.69 -25.53
C ASP A 130 -0.01 6.18 -24.39
N ILE A 131 0.32 4.88 -24.42
CA ILE A 131 1.11 4.25 -23.37
C ILE A 131 2.51 4.88 -23.21
N THR A 132 3.09 5.43 -24.28
CA THR A 132 4.41 6.07 -24.23
C THR A 132 4.37 7.31 -23.35
N HIS A 133 3.34 8.15 -23.50
CA HIS A 133 3.16 9.34 -22.68
C HIS A 133 2.68 9.00 -21.26
N GLN A 134 1.81 8.00 -21.09
CA GLN A 134 1.44 7.51 -19.76
C GLN A 134 2.66 6.97 -18.99
N ASN A 135 3.61 6.32 -19.68
CA ASN A 135 4.85 5.84 -19.07
C ASN A 135 5.76 6.97 -18.57
N VAL A 136 5.67 8.19 -19.13
CA VAL A 136 6.38 9.35 -18.58
C VAL A 136 5.84 9.68 -17.19
N PHE A 137 4.50 9.72 -17.05
CA PHE A 137 3.85 9.88 -15.76
C PHE A 137 4.21 8.75 -14.79
N PHE A 138 4.08 7.49 -15.19
CA PHE A 138 4.37 6.34 -14.31
C PHE A 138 5.82 6.36 -13.82
N THR A 139 6.77 6.55 -14.73
CA THR A 139 8.20 6.60 -14.38
C THR A 139 8.50 7.78 -13.47
N SER A 140 7.92 8.95 -13.74
CA SER A 140 8.11 10.15 -12.92
C SER A 140 7.51 9.96 -11.52
N LEU A 141 6.30 9.41 -11.43
CA LEU A 141 5.63 9.10 -10.17
C LEU A 141 6.43 8.10 -9.32
N ILE A 142 6.87 6.98 -9.90
CA ILE A 142 7.67 5.97 -9.21
C ILE A 142 8.98 6.57 -8.69
N ARG A 143 9.66 7.39 -9.51
CA ARG A 143 10.86 8.11 -9.06
C ARG A 143 10.57 9.08 -7.93
N PHE A 144 9.49 9.84 -8.02
CA PHE A 144 9.07 10.78 -6.99
C PHE A 144 8.80 10.04 -5.66
N MET A 145 8.06 8.94 -5.74
CA MET A 145 7.71 8.12 -4.58
C MET A 145 8.93 7.49 -3.93
N HIS A 146 9.88 6.95 -4.71
CA HIS A 146 11.16 6.49 -4.16
C HIS A 146 11.98 7.62 -3.53
N THR A 147 12.02 8.80 -4.15
CA THR A 147 12.83 9.93 -3.67
C THR A 147 12.39 10.42 -2.29
N TYR A 148 11.08 10.35 -2.00
CA TYR A 148 10.50 10.84 -0.76
C TYR A 148 9.87 9.74 0.10
N HIS A 149 10.20 8.48 -0.19
CA HIS A 149 9.75 7.28 0.53
C HIS A 149 8.22 7.16 0.72
N PHE A 150 7.47 7.48 -0.32
CA PHE A 150 6.03 7.21 -0.35
C PHE A 150 5.77 5.71 -0.57
N SER A 151 4.79 5.15 0.15
CA SER A 151 4.34 3.76 0.07
C SER A 151 3.20 3.56 -0.94
N GLY A 152 2.53 4.63 -1.36
CA GLY A 152 1.46 4.56 -2.34
C GLY A 152 1.02 5.93 -2.86
N VAL A 153 0.10 5.89 -3.83
CA VAL A 153 -0.48 7.07 -4.48
C VAL A 153 -2.00 7.02 -4.42
N ASP A 154 -2.60 8.19 -4.28
CA ASP A 154 -4.04 8.42 -4.39
C ASP A 154 -4.33 9.33 -5.58
N ILE A 155 -5.24 8.91 -6.46
CA ILE A 155 -5.69 9.75 -7.57
C ILE A 155 -6.99 10.44 -7.16
N ASP A 156 -6.93 11.75 -6.90
CA ASP A 156 -8.07 12.61 -6.57
C ASP A 156 -8.46 13.48 -7.78
N TRP A 157 -8.90 12.82 -8.87
CA TRP A 157 -9.38 13.50 -10.07
C TRP A 157 -10.83 13.98 -9.87
N LYS A 158 -11.05 15.29 -9.92
CA LYS A 158 -12.38 15.92 -9.77
C LYS A 158 -12.86 16.65 -11.02
N TYR A 159 -13.56 16.04 -11.98
CA TYR A 159 -13.99 14.63 -12.06
C TYR A 159 -13.92 14.14 -13.52
N PRO A 160 -13.68 12.84 -13.79
CA PRO A 160 -13.76 12.28 -15.13
C PRO A 160 -15.15 12.52 -15.72
N GLY A 161 -15.24 12.77 -17.03
CA GLY A 161 -16.52 12.94 -17.74
C GLY A 161 -17.33 14.20 -17.44
N ALA A 162 -17.07 14.87 -16.32
CA ALA A 162 -17.82 16.04 -15.87
C ALA A 162 -17.35 17.31 -16.62
N ALA A 163 -18.16 17.80 -17.56
CA ALA A 163 -17.82 18.95 -18.40
C ALA A 163 -17.61 20.25 -17.59
N ASP A 164 -18.33 20.45 -16.48
CA ASP A 164 -18.15 21.58 -15.56
C ASP A 164 -16.82 21.53 -14.79
N ARG A 165 -16.08 20.43 -14.93
CA ARG A 165 -14.78 20.14 -14.31
C ARG A 165 -13.73 19.71 -15.33
N ASN A 166 -13.92 20.08 -16.61
CA ASN A 166 -13.01 19.79 -17.72
C ASN A 166 -12.82 18.30 -18.04
N GLY A 167 -13.70 17.43 -17.55
CA GLY A 167 -13.80 16.04 -17.99
C GLY A 167 -14.43 15.93 -19.39
N ARG A 168 -14.18 14.80 -20.05
CA ARG A 168 -14.70 14.43 -21.37
C ARG A 168 -15.36 13.06 -21.29
N ASP A 169 -16.43 12.82 -22.06
CA ASP A 169 -17.16 11.53 -22.03
C ASP A 169 -16.26 10.30 -22.21
N VAL A 170 -15.17 10.43 -22.99
CA VAL A 170 -14.17 9.38 -23.21
C VAL A 170 -13.45 8.94 -21.94
N ASP A 171 -13.47 9.76 -20.88
CA ASP A 171 -12.83 9.47 -19.59
C ASP A 171 -13.44 8.24 -18.92
N TYR A 172 -14.73 7.98 -19.12
CA TYR A 172 -15.41 6.79 -18.56
C TYR A 172 -14.68 5.51 -18.93
N THR A 173 -14.22 5.40 -20.18
CA THR A 173 -13.46 4.24 -20.68
C THR A 173 -11.96 4.39 -20.47
N ASN A 174 -11.43 5.61 -20.58
CA ASN A 174 -9.99 5.85 -20.51
C ASN A 174 -9.43 5.76 -19.08
N TYR A 175 -10.20 6.19 -18.07
CA TYR A 175 -9.72 6.24 -16.70
C TYR A 175 -9.46 4.85 -16.09
N PRO A 176 -10.35 3.84 -16.23
CA PRO A 176 -10.06 2.48 -15.80
C PRO A 176 -8.80 1.91 -16.48
N ARG A 177 -8.61 2.19 -17.77
CA ARG A 177 -7.40 1.77 -18.51
C ARG A 177 -6.14 2.42 -17.97
N LEU A 178 -6.17 3.73 -17.70
CA LEU A 178 -5.05 4.44 -17.08
C LEU A 178 -4.72 3.81 -15.71
N LEU A 179 -5.72 3.55 -14.87
CA LEU A 179 -5.52 2.96 -13.54
C LEU A 179 -4.98 1.53 -13.61
N ALA A 180 -5.44 0.71 -14.56
CA ALA A 180 -4.91 -0.64 -14.76
C ALA A 180 -3.43 -0.61 -15.18
N ASN A 181 -3.07 0.27 -16.12
CA ASN A 181 -1.69 0.45 -16.54
C ASN A 181 -0.81 0.99 -15.40
N LEU A 182 -1.32 1.97 -14.65
CA LEU A 182 -0.64 2.51 -13.48
C LEU A 182 -0.44 1.43 -12.42
N LYS A 183 -1.45 0.62 -12.13
CA LYS A 183 -1.37 -0.47 -11.15
C LYS A 183 -0.30 -1.48 -11.53
N ALA A 184 -0.26 -1.90 -12.80
CA ALA A 184 0.77 -2.79 -13.31
C ALA A 184 2.18 -2.20 -13.12
N ALA A 185 2.37 -0.90 -13.38
CA ALA A 185 3.65 -0.23 -13.16
C ALA A 185 4.04 -0.11 -11.68
N LEU A 186 3.07 0.06 -10.78
CA LEU A 186 3.29 0.18 -9.33
C LEU A 186 3.54 -1.17 -8.65
N ASP A 187 2.97 -2.27 -9.17
CA ASP A 187 3.06 -3.60 -8.57
C ASP A 187 4.48 -4.17 -8.52
N ASP A 188 5.33 -3.81 -9.49
CA ASP A 188 6.75 -4.16 -9.51
C ASP A 188 7.50 -3.60 -8.30
N TYR A 189 7.01 -2.48 -7.74
CA TYR A 189 7.61 -1.76 -6.61
C TYR A 189 6.82 -1.93 -5.31
N LYS A 190 5.73 -2.73 -5.34
CA LYS A 190 4.81 -2.94 -4.21
C LYS A 190 4.16 -1.65 -3.69
N PHE A 191 4.01 -0.65 -4.55
CA PHE A 191 3.33 0.57 -4.17
C PHE A 191 1.81 0.42 -4.23
N GLY A 192 1.14 1.04 -3.28
CA GLY A 192 -0.31 1.07 -3.23
C GLY A 192 -0.94 2.07 -4.20
N LEU A 193 -2.16 1.79 -4.63
CA LEU A 193 -2.97 2.68 -5.47
C LEU A 193 -4.38 2.82 -4.88
N SER A 194 -4.76 4.02 -4.49
CA SER A 194 -6.14 4.37 -4.16
C SER A 194 -6.69 5.42 -5.12
N ILE A 195 -8.01 5.58 -5.10
CA ILE A 195 -8.66 6.72 -5.72
C ILE A 195 -9.65 7.37 -4.77
N THR A 196 -9.84 8.67 -4.93
CA THR A 196 -10.89 9.41 -4.26
C THR A 196 -12.11 9.51 -5.18
N VAL A 197 -13.30 9.16 -4.66
CA VAL A 197 -14.55 9.15 -5.45
C VAL A 197 -15.66 9.97 -4.77
N PRO A 198 -16.49 10.69 -5.55
CA PRO A 198 -17.55 11.55 -5.02
C PRO A 198 -18.79 10.77 -4.60
N THR A 199 -19.55 11.31 -3.65
CA THR A 199 -20.85 10.78 -3.21
C THR A 199 -22.02 11.15 -4.11
N SER A 200 -21.92 12.25 -4.85
CA SER A 200 -22.99 12.71 -5.75
C SER A 200 -23.06 11.83 -7.00
N ASP A 201 -24.25 11.30 -7.29
CA ASP A 201 -24.55 10.56 -8.52
C ASP A 201 -24.18 11.36 -9.79
N ARG A 202 -24.37 12.70 -9.75
CA ARG A 202 -24.00 13.62 -10.84
C ARG A 202 -22.55 13.42 -11.31
N TYR A 203 -21.63 13.17 -10.38
CA TYR A 203 -20.22 12.98 -10.68
C TYR A 203 -19.82 11.50 -10.69
N LEU A 204 -20.37 10.69 -9.78
CA LEU A 204 -20.02 9.28 -9.64
C LEU A 204 -20.42 8.45 -10.87
N GLN A 205 -21.48 8.83 -11.59
CA GLN A 205 -21.91 8.17 -12.84
C GLN A 205 -20.83 8.11 -13.93
N HIS A 206 -19.81 8.97 -13.85
CA HIS A 206 -18.71 9.00 -14.82
C HIS A 206 -17.55 8.05 -14.46
N TYR A 207 -17.65 7.31 -13.35
CA TYR A 207 -16.67 6.30 -12.95
C TYR A 207 -17.20 4.91 -13.29
N ASP A 208 -16.50 4.19 -14.17
CA ASP A 208 -16.73 2.75 -14.35
C ASP A 208 -16.13 1.97 -13.16
N LEU A 209 -16.85 2.03 -12.02
CA LEU A 209 -16.40 1.47 -10.74
C LEU A 209 -16.06 -0.03 -10.84
N ALA A 210 -16.80 -0.79 -11.65
CA ALA A 210 -16.57 -2.22 -11.84
C ALA A 210 -15.23 -2.50 -12.57
N SER A 211 -14.90 -1.69 -13.58
CA SER A 211 -13.61 -1.79 -14.29
C SER A 211 -12.44 -1.23 -13.47
N ILE A 212 -12.71 -0.30 -12.55
CA ILE A 212 -11.69 0.33 -11.69
C ILE A 212 -11.30 -0.56 -10.51
N GLU A 213 -12.27 -1.22 -9.87
CA GLU A 213 -12.11 -2.00 -8.62
C GLU A 213 -10.89 -2.94 -8.61
N PRO A 214 -10.58 -3.69 -9.69
CA PRO A 214 -9.43 -4.60 -9.68
C PRO A 214 -8.08 -3.89 -9.61
N SER A 215 -8.03 -2.62 -10.05
CA SER A 215 -6.78 -1.85 -10.15
C SER A 215 -6.43 -1.10 -8.87
N VAL A 216 -7.39 -0.90 -7.97
CA VAL A 216 -7.22 -0.10 -6.76
C VAL A 216 -7.23 -0.96 -5.50
N ASP A 217 -6.39 -0.60 -4.53
CA ASP A 217 -6.36 -1.23 -3.21
C ASP A 217 -7.58 -0.80 -2.38
N TRP A 218 -8.02 0.46 -2.51
CA TRP A 218 -9.27 0.97 -1.93
C TRP A 218 -9.77 2.26 -2.60
N PHE A 219 -11.03 2.58 -2.31
CA PHE A 219 -11.73 3.81 -2.64
C PHE A 219 -11.86 4.69 -1.39
N ASN A 220 -11.48 5.95 -1.49
CA ASN A 220 -11.78 6.98 -0.50
C ASN A 220 -13.06 7.69 -0.92
N PHE A 221 -14.19 7.35 -0.29
CA PHE A 221 -15.50 7.89 -0.63
C PHE A 221 -15.77 9.19 0.12
N MET A 222 -15.87 10.31 -0.60
CA MET A 222 -16.01 11.66 -0.04
C MET A 222 -17.40 11.89 0.54
N THR A 223 -17.61 11.39 1.75
CA THR A 223 -18.86 11.51 2.54
C THR A 223 -18.93 12.79 3.38
N ASP A 224 -18.27 13.82 2.89
CA ASP A 224 -18.31 15.20 3.35
C ASP A 224 -18.73 16.11 2.20
N ASP A 225 -18.90 17.41 2.49
CA ASP A 225 -19.26 18.43 1.49
C ASP A 225 -20.53 18.11 0.68
N LEU A 226 -21.50 17.43 1.30
CA LEU A 226 -22.82 17.18 0.69
C LEU A 226 -23.63 18.47 0.51
N HIS A 227 -23.43 19.43 1.42
CA HIS A 227 -24.14 20.71 1.47
C HIS A 227 -23.17 21.85 1.71
N GLY A 228 -23.41 23.00 1.07
CA GLY A 228 -22.54 24.17 1.16
C GLY A 228 -23.09 25.37 0.40
N THR A 229 -22.30 26.43 0.32
CA THR A 229 -22.71 27.74 -0.20
C THR A 229 -22.95 27.78 -1.70
N TRP A 230 -22.48 26.77 -2.45
CA TRP A 230 -22.65 26.67 -3.91
C TRP A 230 -24.10 26.48 -4.36
N TYR A 231 -25.02 26.20 -3.44
CA TYR A 231 -26.45 26.12 -3.72
C TYR A 231 -27.22 27.45 -3.63
N MET A 232 -26.49 28.55 -3.40
CA MET A 232 -27.07 29.89 -3.31
C MET A 232 -27.84 30.26 -4.58
N GLY A 233 -29.11 30.66 -4.43
CA GLY A 233 -29.97 31.09 -5.53
C GLY A 233 -30.70 29.96 -6.28
N GLU A 234 -30.53 28.71 -5.88
CA GLU A 234 -31.30 27.58 -6.42
C GLU A 234 -32.63 27.41 -5.67
N GLU A 235 -33.74 27.27 -6.41
CA GLU A 235 -35.13 27.25 -5.90
C GLU A 235 -35.42 26.10 -4.90
N TRP A 236 -34.54 25.09 -4.82
CA TRP A 236 -34.68 23.91 -3.95
C TRP A 236 -33.41 23.53 -3.16
N ASN A 237 -32.33 24.30 -3.27
CA ASN A 237 -31.07 24.02 -2.54
C ASN A 237 -30.52 25.26 -1.79
N GLY A 238 -31.14 26.44 -1.88
CA GLY A 238 -30.77 27.64 -1.12
C GLY A 238 -31.08 27.59 0.38
N VAL A 239 -31.06 26.40 0.99
CA VAL A 239 -31.34 26.13 2.40
C VAL A 239 -30.12 25.56 3.10
N VAL A 240 -29.97 25.85 4.39
CA VAL A 240 -28.91 25.30 5.22
C VAL A 240 -29.18 23.81 5.45
N ASN A 241 -28.12 23.01 5.35
CA ASN A 241 -28.16 21.61 5.71
C ASN A 241 -26.75 21.12 6.05
N ALA A 242 -26.67 19.96 6.71
CA ALA A 242 -25.42 19.45 7.22
C ALA A 242 -24.60 18.75 6.12
N HIS A 243 -23.35 19.18 5.94
CA HIS A 243 -22.48 18.66 4.88
C HIS A 243 -22.01 17.20 5.09
N THR A 244 -22.27 16.61 6.26
CA THR A 244 -21.93 15.22 6.60
C THR A 244 -23.15 14.45 7.11
N ASN A 245 -24.35 14.78 6.60
CA ASN A 245 -25.60 14.13 6.98
C ASN A 245 -25.60 12.62 6.70
N LEU A 246 -25.61 11.80 7.76
CA LEU A 246 -25.52 10.34 7.67
C LEU A 246 -26.68 9.69 6.91
N THR A 247 -27.87 10.29 6.91
CA THR A 247 -29.01 9.76 6.12
C THR A 247 -28.75 9.82 4.62
N GLU A 248 -28.07 10.88 4.18
CA GLU A 248 -27.68 11.08 2.79
C GLU A 248 -26.42 10.26 2.45
N ILE A 249 -25.46 10.20 3.37
CA ILE A 249 -24.29 9.31 3.25
C ILE A 249 -24.72 7.86 3.04
N LYS A 250 -25.68 7.37 3.82
CA LYS A 250 -26.26 6.02 3.65
C LYS A 250 -26.81 5.81 2.25
N SER A 251 -27.53 6.79 1.73
CA SER A 251 -28.08 6.76 0.37
C SER A 251 -26.99 6.78 -0.71
N ALA A 252 -25.89 7.50 -0.47
CA ALA A 252 -24.75 7.53 -1.39
C ALA A 252 -24.01 6.18 -1.45
N PHE A 253 -23.87 5.48 -0.32
CA PHE A 253 -23.26 4.14 -0.29
C PHE A 253 -24.02 3.12 -1.15
N ASP A 254 -25.34 3.25 -1.28
CA ASP A 254 -26.12 2.38 -2.18
C ASP A 254 -25.63 2.43 -3.64
N LEU A 255 -25.02 3.55 -4.08
CA LEU A 255 -24.43 3.68 -5.41
C LEU A 255 -23.22 2.75 -5.61
N LEU A 256 -22.40 2.59 -4.55
CA LEU A 256 -21.26 1.68 -4.56
C LEU A 256 -21.72 0.21 -4.54
N TRP A 257 -22.74 -0.11 -3.74
CA TRP A 257 -23.26 -1.47 -3.61
C TRP A 257 -23.95 -1.96 -4.87
N ARG A 258 -24.68 -1.08 -5.57
CA ARG A 258 -25.24 -1.37 -6.90
C ARG A 258 -24.17 -1.65 -7.95
N SER A 259 -22.95 -1.15 -7.73
CA SER A 259 -21.78 -1.38 -8.58
C SER A 259 -20.93 -2.58 -8.12
N ASN A 260 -21.40 -3.37 -7.15
CA ASN A 260 -20.69 -4.53 -6.57
C ASN A 260 -19.31 -4.21 -5.98
N ILE A 261 -19.09 -2.99 -5.49
CA ILE A 261 -17.84 -2.65 -4.82
C ILE A 261 -17.75 -3.41 -3.48
N PRO A 262 -16.65 -4.15 -3.20
CA PRO A 262 -16.49 -4.82 -1.92
C PRO A 262 -16.35 -3.82 -0.76
N PRO A 263 -17.14 -3.93 0.33
CA PRO A 263 -17.10 -2.92 1.41
C PRO A 263 -15.73 -2.75 2.08
N PHE A 264 -14.95 -3.83 2.23
CA PHE A 264 -13.61 -3.77 2.82
C PHE A 264 -12.59 -2.95 1.99
N LYS A 265 -12.93 -2.63 0.73
CA LYS A 265 -12.17 -1.71 -0.14
C LYS A 265 -12.64 -0.27 -0.05
N VAL A 266 -13.62 0.07 0.79
CA VAL A 266 -14.14 1.43 0.89
C VAL A 266 -13.76 2.04 2.22
N ASN A 267 -13.26 3.29 2.18
CA ASN A 267 -13.02 4.12 3.34
C ASN A 267 -14.03 5.27 3.35
N MET A 268 -14.67 5.51 4.50
CA MET A 268 -15.63 6.59 4.69
C MET A 268 -14.93 7.89 5.12
N GLY A 269 -15.30 9.02 4.51
CA GLY A 269 -14.79 10.34 4.86
C GLY A 269 -15.34 10.87 6.18
N MET A 270 -14.47 11.55 6.92
CA MET A 270 -14.74 12.26 8.17
C MET A 270 -14.19 13.69 8.04
N ALA A 271 -14.91 14.68 8.57
CA ALA A 271 -14.53 16.09 8.49
C ALA A 271 -14.12 16.64 9.85
N PHE A 272 -13.04 17.41 9.88
CA PHE A 272 -12.59 18.20 11.05
C PHE A 272 -12.96 19.69 10.92
N HIS A 273 -13.97 19.96 10.09
CA HIS A 273 -14.56 21.27 9.88
C HIS A 273 -16.07 21.13 9.73
N GLY A 274 -16.76 22.24 9.88
CA GLY A 274 -18.17 22.40 9.54
C GLY A 274 -18.36 23.35 8.36
N ARG A 275 -19.53 23.25 7.72
CA ARG A 275 -20.00 24.23 6.73
C ARG A 275 -20.93 25.24 7.38
N THR A 276 -20.67 26.52 7.13
CA THR A 276 -21.35 27.63 7.80
C THR A 276 -22.20 28.45 6.84
N PHE A 277 -23.25 29.05 7.38
CA PHE A 277 -24.22 29.82 6.60
C PHE A 277 -24.71 31.02 7.41
N THR A 278 -25.04 32.11 6.72
CA THR A 278 -25.81 33.22 7.27
C THR A 278 -27.28 32.99 6.92
N LEU A 279 -28.12 32.76 7.92
CA LEU A 279 -29.55 32.52 7.80
C LEU A 279 -30.27 33.76 7.25
N ALA A 280 -31.27 33.54 6.38
CA ALA A 280 -32.12 34.61 5.87
C ALA A 280 -33.17 35.08 6.89
N ASP A 281 -33.62 34.18 7.75
CA ASP A 281 -34.53 34.46 8.85
C ASP A 281 -33.90 33.97 10.17
N PRO A 282 -33.47 34.87 11.07
CA PRO A 282 -32.89 34.52 12.37
C PRO A 282 -33.80 33.65 13.26
N SER A 283 -35.10 33.60 12.98
CA SER A 283 -36.04 32.76 13.73
C SER A 283 -36.07 31.29 13.25
N CYS A 284 -35.53 31.02 12.05
CA CYS A 284 -35.44 29.69 11.46
C CYS A 284 -34.01 29.16 11.64
N THR A 285 -33.81 28.19 12.54
CA THR A 285 -32.47 27.72 12.96
C THR A 285 -32.21 26.24 12.68
N GLU A 286 -33.09 25.58 11.94
CA GLU A 286 -33.03 24.15 11.62
C GLU A 286 -32.56 23.91 10.18
N SER A 287 -32.17 22.67 9.87
CA SER A 287 -31.96 22.27 8.47
C SER A 287 -33.21 22.55 7.63
N GLY A 288 -33.02 23.06 6.41
CA GLY A 288 -34.10 23.50 5.53
C GLY A 288 -34.44 25.00 5.62
N CYS A 289 -33.83 25.75 6.54
CA CYS A 289 -33.96 27.20 6.60
C CYS A 289 -33.17 27.89 5.47
N ALA A 290 -33.72 28.94 4.86
CA ALA A 290 -33.04 29.67 3.79
C ALA A 290 -31.78 30.40 4.29
N PHE A 291 -30.76 30.52 3.44
CA PHE A 291 -29.54 31.29 3.74
C PHE A 291 -29.26 32.40 2.71
N LEU A 292 -28.51 33.41 3.13
CA LEU A 292 -28.11 34.57 2.32
C LEU A 292 -26.67 34.48 1.81
N SER A 293 -25.79 33.86 2.59
CA SER A 293 -24.37 33.72 2.26
C SER A 293 -23.74 32.56 3.02
N GLY A 294 -22.46 32.30 2.74
CA GLY A 294 -21.62 31.58 3.72
C GLY A 294 -21.56 32.36 5.03
N GLY A 295 -21.48 31.63 6.13
CA GLY A 295 -21.31 32.23 7.45
C GLY A 295 -19.94 32.89 7.58
N ASP A 296 -19.81 33.72 8.60
CA ASP A 296 -18.58 34.44 8.91
C ASP A 296 -17.40 33.47 9.07
N HIS A 297 -16.24 33.85 8.52
CA HIS A 297 -15.01 33.09 8.72
C HIS A 297 -14.41 33.42 10.09
N ALA A 298 -13.63 32.49 10.63
CA ALA A 298 -12.79 32.74 11.79
C ALA A 298 -11.33 33.01 11.37
N ASP A 299 -10.47 33.25 12.36
CA ASP A 299 -9.11 33.72 12.15
C ASP A 299 -8.19 32.70 11.47
N CYS A 300 -8.48 31.38 11.57
CA CYS A 300 -7.61 30.34 11.05
C CYS A 300 -8.15 29.72 9.75
N SER A 301 -9.47 29.44 9.66
CA SER A 301 -10.06 28.93 8.41
C SER A 301 -10.00 29.96 7.28
N LEU A 302 -10.13 31.26 7.60
CA LEU A 302 -10.15 32.40 6.67
C LEU A 302 -11.01 32.19 5.42
N SER A 303 -12.07 31.39 5.52
CA SER A 303 -12.95 31.06 4.41
C SER A 303 -14.40 31.19 4.84
N ALA A 304 -15.11 32.15 4.26
CA ALA A 304 -16.54 32.31 4.50
C ALA A 304 -17.27 31.02 4.08
N GLY A 305 -18.14 30.52 4.95
CA GLY A 305 -18.80 29.23 4.76
C GLY A 305 -18.07 28.02 5.34
N THR A 306 -16.94 28.20 6.03
CA THR A 306 -16.18 27.10 6.67
C THR A 306 -15.59 27.51 8.01
N LEU A 307 -15.72 26.64 9.01
CA LEU A 307 -15.02 26.76 10.29
C LEU A 307 -14.39 25.43 10.65
N PHE A 308 -13.15 25.44 11.13
CA PHE A 308 -12.55 24.23 11.70
C PHE A 308 -13.24 23.87 13.01
N ASN A 309 -13.30 22.60 13.35
CA ASN A 309 -13.89 22.16 14.61
C ASN A 309 -13.17 22.79 15.81
N SER A 310 -11.86 23.09 15.69
CA SER A 310 -11.08 23.82 16.69
C SER A 310 -11.61 25.24 16.94
N GLU A 311 -12.10 25.92 15.89
CA GLU A 311 -12.71 27.24 15.98
C GLU A 311 -14.13 27.14 16.55
N ILE A 312 -14.91 26.16 16.10
CA ILE A 312 -16.26 25.89 16.59
C ILE A 312 -16.25 25.60 18.10
N ASN A 313 -15.40 24.67 18.56
CA ASN A 313 -15.26 24.35 19.97
C ASN A 313 -14.86 25.57 20.79
N ARG A 314 -13.93 26.38 20.28
CA ARG A 314 -13.52 27.62 20.95
C ARG A 314 -14.69 28.59 21.09
N MET A 315 -15.50 28.78 20.04
CA MET A 315 -16.69 29.64 20.09
C MET A 315 -17.74 29.12 21.08
N ILE A 316 -18.01 27.81 21.06
CA ILE A 316 -18.93 27.17 22.01
C ILE A 316 -18.50 27.46 23.46
N HIS A 317 -17.21 27.35 23.76
CA HIS A 317 -16.69 27.61 25.10
C HIS A 317 -16.65 29.09 25.48
N GLN A 318 -16.22 29.96 24.55
CA GLN A 318 -16.08 31.40 24.80
C GLN A 318 -17.43 32.08 24.98
N ASP A 319 -18.41 31.72 24.17
CA ASP A 319 -19.73 32.36 24.12
C ASP A 319 -20.82 31.55 24.85
N ASN A 320 -20.44 30.42 25.46
CA ASN A 320 -21.34 29.50 26.17
C ASN A 320 -22.54 29.08 25.30
N LEU A 321 -22.27 28.71 24.05
CA LEU A 321 -23.27 28.31 23.08
C LEU A 321 -23.78 26.89 23.37
N ALA A 322 -25.07 26.66 23.15
CA ALA A 322 -25.64 25.33 23.20
C ALA A 322 -25.51 24.67 21.83
N SER A 323 -25.02 23.43 21.80
CA SER A 323 -25.01 22.61 20.59
C SER A 323 -26.11 21.56 20.61
N THR A 324 -26.78 21.41 19.48
CA THR A 324 -27.88 20.46 19.28
C THR A 324 -27.38 19.25 18.50
N LEU A 325 -27.51 18.06 19.09
CA LEU A 325 -27.22 16.80 18.41
C LEU A 325 -28.44 16.31 17.64
N HIS A 326 -28.28 16.11 16.34
CA HIS A 326 -29.26 15.49 15.46
C HIS A 326 -28.86 14.03 15.22
N THR A 327 -29.42 13.11 16.02
CA THR A 327 -28.96 11.71 16.07
C THR A 327 -29.11 10.97 14.75
N ASP A 328 -30.20 11.20 14.01
CA ASP A 328 -30.48 10.50 12.75
C ASP A 328 -29.51 10.91 11.64
N ALA A 329 -29.23 12.21 11.56
CA ALA A 329 -28.25 12.78 10.64
C ALA A 329 -26.81 12.60 11.13
N ALA A 330 -26.61 12.22 12.40
CA ALA A 330 -25.31 12.13 13.07
C ALA A 330 -24.45 13.38 12.85
N VAL A 331 -25.01 14.55 13.21
CA VAL A 331 -24.34 15.86 13.13
C VAL A 331 -24.75 16.72 14.32
N LYS A 332 -23.93 17.72 14.63
CA LYS A 332 -24.27 18.77 15.59
C LYS A 332 -24.44 20.11 14.90
N THR A 333 -25.33 20.93 15.43
CA THR A 333 -25.50 22.32 14.98
C THR A 333 -25.28 23.30 16.13
N ILE A 334 -24.85 24.51 15.80
CA ILE A 334 -24.92 25.69 16.67
C ILE A 334 -25.42 26.88 15.86
N VAL A 335 -26.02 27.84 16.57
CA VAL A 335 -26.35 29.16 16.06
C VAL A 335 -25.69 30.21 16.94
N TRP A 336 -25.06 31.21 16.32
CA TRP A 336 -24.43 32.33 17.01
C TRP A 336 -24.74 33.65 16.31
N ASN A 337 -24.42 34.78 16.95
CA ASN A 337 -24.62 36.13 16.40
C ASN A 337 -26.00 36.36 15.75
N THR A 338 -27.05 35.73 16.29
CA THR A 338 -28.45 35.74 15.83
C THR A 338 -28.76 35.03 14.51
N ASP A 339 -27.88 35.05 13.52
CA ASP A 339 -28.17 34.52 12.17
C ASP A 339 -27.08 33.60 11.61
N GLN A 340 -26.02 33.34 12.36
CA GLN A 340 -24.95 32.48 11.89
C GLN A 340 -25.22 31.04 12.30
N TRP A 341 -25.06 30.11 11.37
CA TRP A 341 -25.36 28.69 11.57
C TRP A 341 -24.22 27.82 11.07
N VAL A 342 -23.91 26.75 11.79
CA VAL A 342 -22.96 25.72 11.35
C VAL A 342 -23.47 24.33 11.71
N ALA A 343 -23.27 23.39 10.79
CA ALA A 343 -23.31 21.96 11.08
C ALA A 343 -21.88 21.40 11.04
N TYR A 344 -21.55 20.59 12.04
CA TYR A 344 -20.23 20.03 12.25
C TYR A 344 -20.30 18.66 12.92
N ASP A 345 -19.13 18.03 13.02
CA ASP A 345 -18.95 16.74 13.67
C ASP A 345 -18.07 16.83 14.92
N ASP A 346 -18.31 15.96 15.88
CA ASP A 346 -17.45 15.75 17.03
C ASP A 346 -17.45 14.26 17.45
N GLN A 347 -16.91 13.97 18.63
CA GLN A 347 -16.82 12.59 19.12
C GLN A 347 -18.17 11.86 19.19
N ASP A 348 -19.26 12.56 19.54
CA ASP A 348 -20.59 11.93 19.64
C ASP A 348 -21.09 11.52 18.25
N THR A 349 -20.94 12.40 17.26
CA THR A 349 -21.40 12.15 15.89
C THR A 349 -20.50 11.15 15.17
N TRP A 350 -19.18 11.23 15.39
CA TRP A 350 -18.24 10.23 14.89
C TRP A 350 -18.49 8.86 15.49
N LYS A 351 -18.98 8.74 16.73
CA LYS A 351 -19.33 7.42 17.28
C LYS A 351 -20.47 6.78 16.49
N ILE A 352 -21.51 7.54 16.15
CA ILE A 352 -22.64 7.07 15.35
C ILE A 352 -22.17 6.71 13.93
N LYS A 353 -21.31 7.54 13.32
CA LYS A 353 -20.73 7.30 12.00
C LYS A 353 -19.79 6.09 11.99
N ALA A 354 -18.97 5.91 13.03
CA ALA A 354 -18.09 4.76 13.20
C ALA A 354 -18.90 3.45 13.32
N ASP A 355 -20.00 3.47 14.08
CA ASP A 355 -20.90 2.32 14.18
C ASP A 355 -21.55 1.98 12.83
N PHE A 356 -21.93 3.00 12.06
CA PHE A 356 -22.38 2.79 10.69
C PHE A 356 -21.28 2.17 9.81
N ALA A 357 -20.07 2.74 9.78
CA ALA A 357 -18.96 2.21 9.02
C ALA A 357 -18.64 0.74 9.38
N LYS A 358 -18.64 0.41 10.67
CA LYS A 358 -18.48 -0.96 11.16
C LYS A 358 -19.62 -1.87 10.70
N SER A 359 -20.87 -1.40 10.78
CA SER A 359 -22.04 -2.16 10.34
C SER A 359 -22.03 -2.50 8.85
N GLN A 360 -21.36 -1.67 8.04
CA GLN A 360 -21.22 -1.86 6.59
C GLN A 360 -19.96 -2.65 6.21
N CYS A 361 -19.22 -3.20 7.18
CA CYS A 361 -17.97 -3.92 6.92
C CYS A 361 -16.90 -3.08 6.19
N LEU A 362 -16.89 -1.75 6.41
CA LEU A 362 -15.95 -0.88 5.71
C LEU A 362 -14.50 -1.19 6.10
N GLY A 363 -13.60 -0.98 5.14
CA GLY A 363 -12.17 -1.23 5.33
C GLY A 363 -11.48 -0.17 6.16
N GLY A 364 -12.03 1.03 6.21
CA GLY A 364 -11.37 2.17 6.83
C GLY A 364 -12.24 3.42 6.95
N VAL A 365 -11.63 4.45 7.50
CA VAL A 365 -12.09 5.84 7.45
C VAL A 365 -10.94 6.74 7.04
N PHE A 366 -11.24 7.92 6.50
CA PHE A 366 -10.24 8.94 6.26
C PHE A 366 -10.71 10.31 6.76
N VAL A 367 -9.77 11.15 7.17
CA VAL A 367 -10.01 12.54 7.57
C VAL A 367 -9.51 13.47 6.50
N ARG A 368 -10.39 14.36 6.02
CA ARG A 368 -10.04 15.48 5.14
C ARG A 368 -10.43 16.80 5.84
N SER A 369 -9.51 17.51 6.51
CA SER A 369 -8.07 17.22 6.67
C SER A 369 -7.54 17.33 8.11
N VAL A 370 -6.45 16.60 8.40
CA VAL A 370 -5.88 16.45 9.76
C VAL A 370 -5.30 17.75 10.28
N ASP A 371 -4.77 18.57 9.38
CA ASP A 371 -4.18 19.86 9.69
C ASP A 371 -5.20 20.94 10.13
N GLU A 372 -6.49 20.60 10.18
CA GLU A 372 -7.59 21.40 10.75
C GLU A 372 -7.80 21.10 12.25
N ASP A 373 -7.11 20.09 12.79
CA ASP A 373 -7.11 19.75 14.21
C ASP A 373 -6.42 20.82 15.06
N ASP A 374 -6.64 20.77 16.37
CA ASP A 374 -5.95 21.66 17.31
C ASP A 374 -4.57 21.10 17.72
N ARG A 375 -3.78 21.92 18.44
CA ARG A 375 -2.44 21.54 18.92
C ARG A 375 -2.44 20.39 19.94
N ASN A 376 -3.60 20.08 20.51
CA ASN A 376 -3.74 18.98 21.47
C ASN A 376 -4.20 17.68 20.78
N HIS A 377 -4.42 17.73 19.47
CA HIS A 377 -4.96 16.65 18.64
C HIS A 377 -6.33 16.19 19.14
N THR A 378 -7.14 17.12 19.65
CA THR A 378 -8.42 16.82 20.30
C THR A 378 -9.34 16.03 19.36
N PHE A 379 -9.38 16.39 18.08
CA PHE A 379 -10.30 15.77 17.13
C PHE A 379 -9.81 14.41 16.63
N SER A 380 -8.51 14.29 16.37
CA SER A 380 -7.85 13.01 16.07
C SER A 380 -8.02 12.01 17.22
N LYS A 381 -7.90 12.49 18.47
CA LYS A 381 -8.14 11.69 19.67
C LYS A 381 -9.59 11.26 19.80
N GLY A 382 -10.53 12.20 19.65
CA GLY A 382 -11.97 11.91 19.71
C GLY A 382 -12.41 10.92 18.63
N LEU A 383 -11.87 11.03 17.40
CA LEU A 383 -12.16 10.08 16.33
C LEU A 383 -11.66 8.67 16.66
N MET A 384 -10.45 8.52 17.20
CA MET A 384 -9.93 7.21 17.62
C MET A 384 -10.78 6.55 18.70
N GLU A 385 -11.21 7.32 19.71
CA GLU A 385 -12.11 6.85 20.74
C GLU A 385 -13.47 6.45 20.17
N ALA A 386 -14.02 7.25 19.23
CA ALA A 386 -15.26 6.94 18.53
C ALA A 386 -15.17 5.64 17.72
N LEU A 387 -14.01 5.37 17.09
CA LEU A 387 -13.72 4.11 16.42
C LEU A 387 -13.53 2.93 17.39
N GLY A 388 -13.34 3.20 18.68
CA GLY A 388 -13.03 2.18 19.69
C GLY A 388 -11.60 1.63 19.56
N ASN A 389 -10.69 2.43 19.00
CA ASN A 389 -9.30 2.06 18.83
C ASN A 389 -8.46 2.59 19.99
N GLU A 390 -7.45 1.83 20.41
CA GLU A 390 -6.45 2.32 21.37
C GLU A 390 -5.40 3.21 20.71
N TYR A 391 -4.91 4.21 21.44
CA TYR A 391 -3.72 4.95 21.01
C TYR A 391 -2.51 4.03 20.96
N ASN A 392 -1.94 3.93 19.77
CA ASN A 392 -0.71 3.18 19.54
C ASN A 392 0.50 4.03 19.92
N LEU A 393 0.55 4.61 21.13
CA LEU A 393 1.68 5.41 21.63
C LEU A 393 2.01 5.06 23.08
N ASP A 394 3.26 4.71 23.35
CA ASP A 394 3.78 4.65 24.70
C ASP A 394 4.05 6.07 25.20
N VAL A 395 3.23 6.51 26.15
CA VAL A 395 3.26 7.87 26.73
C VAL A 395 4.58 8.20 27.44
N ASN A 396 5.38 7.20 27.82
CA ASN A 396 6.67 7.43 28.49
C ASN A 396 7.80 7.63 27.50
N THR A 397 7.73 6.99 26.33
CA THR A 397 8.80 7.03 25.31
C THR A 397 8.47 7.94 24.14
N GLY A 398 7.19 8.25 23.91
CA GLY A 398 6.72 8.98 22.73
C GLY A 398 6.86 8.21 21.42
N LEU A 399 7.05 6.89 21.50
CA LEU A 399 7.13 5.93 20.41
C LEU A 399 5.88 5.06 20.37
N THR A 400 5.57 4.45 19.24
CA THR A 400 4.42 3.55 19.18
C THR A 400 4.61 2.27 20.00
N LYS A 401 3.50 1.72 20.52
CA LYS A 401 3.53 0.55 21.43
C LYS A 401 3.89 -0.75 20.72
N VAL A 402 4.09 -0.70 19.39
CA VAL A 402 4.36 -1.86 18.57
C VAL A 402 5.74 -2.42 18.93
N PRO A 403 5.82 -3.67 19.41
CA PRO A 403 7.08 -4.38 19.47
C PRO A 403 7.57 -4.56 18.02
N PHE A 404 8.85 -4.31 17.75
CA PHE A 404 9.49 -4.54 16.44
C PHE A 404 9.21 -5.94 15.82
N ASN A 405 8.72 -6.88 16.63
CA ASN A 405 8.29 -8.22 16.23
C ASN A 405 6.92 -8.31 15.53
N GLU A 406 6.05 -7.30 15.63
CA GLU A 406 4.72 -7.32 14.98
C GLU A 406 4.67 -6.53 13.66
N LEU A 407 5.71 -5.74 13.36
CA LEU A 407 5.81 -4.98 12.10
C LEU A 407 6.07 -5.86 10.87
N SER A 408 6.41 -7.14 11.06
CA SER A 408 6.43 -8.14 9.98
C SER A 408 5.06 -8.78 9.71
N THR A 409 4.01 -8.40 10.44
CA THR A 409 2.70 -9.08 10.38
C THR A 409 1.50 -8.21 9.99
N THR A 410 1.66 -6.91 9.72
CA THR A 410 0.52 -6.02 9.40
C THR A 410 0.59 -5.29 8.06
N THR A 411 1.42 -5.72 7.11
CA THR A 411 1.16 -5.46 5.67
C THR A 411 0.18 -6.51 5.14
N GLY A 412 -1.11 -6.22 5.28
CA GLY A 412 -2.20 -6.86 4.56
C GLY A 412 -2.44 -8.35 4.84
N SER A 413 -3.64 -8.67 5.30
CA SER A 413 -4.27 -9.96 4.98
C SER A 413 -4.56 -10.05 3.47
N ARG A 414 -3.51 -10.07 2.65
CA ARG A 414 -3.49 -10.86 1.42
C ARG A 414 -2.92 -12.20 1.84
N SER A 415 -3.57 -13.29 1.47
CA SER A 415 -3.02 -14.65 1.55
C SER A 415 -1.53 -14.61 1.16
N GLN A 416 -0.61 -14.57 2.15
CA GLN A 416 0.81 -14.50 1.87
C GLN A 416 1.16 -15.76 1.06
N SER A 417 1.72 -15.56 -0.13
CA SER A 417 2.28 -16.66 -0.89
C SER A 417 3.28 -17.38 0.02
N SER A 418 3.26 -18.71 0.01
CA SER A 418 4.11 -19.54 0.87
C SER A 418 5.62 -19.29 0.69
N HIS A 419 6.02 -18.49 -0.30
CA HIS A 419 7.40 -18.23 -0.69
C HIS A 419 8.14 -17.15 0.10
N HIS A 420 7.43 -16.24 0.77
CA HIS A 420 8.07 -15.20 1.60
C HIS A 420 8.82 -15.76 2.82
N GLN A 421 8.76 -17.08 3.05
CA GLN A 421 9.33 -17.77 4.19
C GLN A 421 10.61 -18.55 3.89
N TYR A 422 11.09 -18.59 2.64
CA TYR A 422 12.22 -19.45 2.25
C TYR A 422 13.31 -18.71 1.48
N CYS A 423 14.56 -19.05 1.78
CA CYS A 423 15.72 -18.47 1.11
C CYS A 423 15.72 -18.78 -0.40
N ARG A 424 16.11 -17.80 -1.21
CA ARG A 424 16.18 -17.91 -2.68
C ARG A 424 17.22 -16.97 -3.28
N PHE A 425 17.75 -17.31 -4.44
CA PHE A 425 18.50 -16.35 -5.25
C PHE A 425 17.54 -15.36 -5.92
N ALA A 426 17.85 -14.07 -5.84
CA ALA A 426 17.17 -13.02 -6.59
C ALA A 426 17.45 -13.12 -8.11
N ASN A 427 16.66 -12.42 -8.91
CA ASN A 427 16.89 -12.28 -10.35
C ASN A 427 18.19 -11.50 -10.62
N CYS A 428 18.73 -11.62 -11.83
CA CYS A 428 19.98 -10.91 -12.18
C CYS A 428 19.80 -9.39 -12.06
N GLY A 429 20.72 -8.74 -11.32
CA GLY A 429 20.68 -7.30 -11.09
C GLY A 429 19.63 -6.83 -10.07
N ALA A 430 18.89 -7.76 -9.44
CA ALA A 430 17.91 -7.43 -8.41
C ALA A 430 18.53 -7.51 -7.01
N SER A 431 18.15 -6.56 -6.16
CA SER A 431 18.40 -6.61 -4.71
C SER A 431 17.46 -7.60 -4.01
N CYS A 432 17.72 -7.89 -2.74
CA CYS A 432 16.81 -8.74 -1.97
C CYS A 432 15.41 -8.13 -1.83
N PRO A 433 14.33 -8.93 -1.98
CA PRO A 433 12.97 -8.47 -1.76
C PRO A 433 12.73 -7.96 -0.33
N ASN A 434 11.71 -7.12 -0.14
CA ASN A 434 11.32 -6.65 1.18
C ASN A 434 11.06 -7.84 2.14
N GLY A 435 11.60 -7.74 3.37
CA GLY A 435 11.56 -8.82 4.35
C GLY A 435 12.65 -9.89 4.18
N PHE A 436 13.59 -9.71 3.24
CA PHE A 436 14.75 -10.55 3.05
C PHE A 436 16.05 -9.75 3.27
N THR A 437 17.09 -10.46 3.67
CA THR A 437 18.44 -9.91 3.84
C THR A 437 19.42 -10.64 2.93
N GLU A 438 20.46 -9.93 2.48
CA GLU A 438 21.59 -10.51 1.77
C GLU A 438 22.41 -11.39 2.71
N ILE A 439 22.89 -12.54 2.22
CA ILE A 439 23.69 -13.44 3.04
C ILE A 439 25.17 -13.16 2.85
N ALA A 440 25.84 -12.71 3.92
CA ALA A 440 27.29 -12.72 3.99
C ALA A 440 27.82 -14.16 4.00
N ARG A 441 28.94 -14.37 3.31
CA ARG A 441 29.64 -15.65 3.26
C ARG A 441 30.20 -16.02 4.63
N ALA A 442 29.91 -17.23 5.10
CA ALA A 442 30.39 -17.71 6.39
C ALA A 442 31.92 -17.86 6.44
N ASP A 443 32.54 -18.18 5.30
CA ASP A 443 33.99 -18.31 5.14
C ASP A 443 34.70 -16.97 4.90
N GLU A 444 33.98 -15.96 4.39
CA GLU A 444 34.53 -14.63 4.09
C GLU A 444 33.47 -13.55 4.32
N PRO A 445 33.25 -13.11 5.59
CA PRO A 445 32.11 -12.25 5.95
C PRO A 445 32.05 -10.87 5.26
N SER A 446 33.16 -10.42 4.65
CA SER A 446 33.20 -9.20 3.84
C SER A 446 32.58 -9.35 2.45
N GLN A 447 32.22 -10.57 2.04
CA GLN A 447 31.62 -10.87 0.75
C GLN A 447 30.21 -11.44 0.93
N ILE A 448 29.31 -11.08 0.01
CA ILE A 448 27.96 -11.66 -0.04
C ILE A 448 27.91 -12.89 -0.95
N MET A 449 26.91 -13.73 -0.72
CA MET A 449 26.60 -14.91 -1.54
C MET A 449 26.02 -14.49 -2.89
N HIS A 450 26.86 -14.06 -3.83
CA HIS A 450 26.46 -13.75 -5.21
C HIS A 450 26.84 -14.82 -6.24
N ASP A 451 26.11 -14.86 -7.37
CA ASP A 451 26.40 -15.68 -8.56
C ASP A 451 26.22 -14.84 -9.84
N SER A 452 27.27 -14.72 -10.65
CA SER A 452 27.22 -14.09 -11.98
C SER A 452 27.11 -15.09 -13.13
N THR A 453 27.21 -16.39 -12.86
CA THR A 453 27.48 -17.46 -13.85
C THR A 453 26.51 -17.47 -15.03
N ARG A 454 25.25 -17.05 -14.84
CA ARG A 454 24.20 -17.05 -15.89
C ARG A 454 23.38 -15.76 -15.91
N CYS A 455 24.01 -14.65 -15.59
CA CYS A 455 23.49 -13.33 -15.92
C CYS A 455 23.93 -12.91 -17.33
N PRO A 456 23.24 -11.96 -17.98
CA PRO A 456 23.55 -11.56 -19.35
C PRO A 456 25.04 -11.21 -19.53
N PRO A 457 25.74 -11.74 -20.55
CA PRO A 457 27.15 -11.46 -20.80
C PRO A 457 27.38 -9.95 -20.95
N GLY A 458 28.42 -9.43 -20.30
CA GLY A 458 28.80 -8.01 -20.39
C GLY A 458 27.91 -7.04 -19.61
N SER A 459 26.98 -7.51 -18.77
CA SER A 459 26.07 -6.66 -17.99
C SER A 459 26.54 -6.29 -16.57
N ASP A 460 27.65 -6.87 -16.09
CA ASP A 460 28.12 -6.79 -14.69
C ASP A 460 27.07 -7.21 -13.64
N GLN A 461 25.96 -7.82 -14.05
CA GLN A 461 24.89 -8.25 -13.16
C GLN A 461 25.23 -9.53 -12.40
N THR A 462 24.78 -9.60 -11.15
CA THR A 462 24.85 -10.80 -10.32
C THR A 462 23.49 -11.11 -9.71
N GLN A 463 23.31 -12.35 -9.27
CA GLN A 463 22.21 -12.79 -8.44
C GLN A 463 22.69 -12.88 -7.01
N ILE A 464 21.88 -12.45 -6.05
CA ILE A 464 22.23 -12.47 -4.63
C ILE A 464 21.34 -13.48 -3.92
N LEU A 465 21.94 -14.30 -3.05
CA LEU A 465 21.18 -15.17 -2.16
C LEU A 465 20.52 -14.33 -1.06
N CYS A 466 19.19 -14.40 -1.03
CA CYS A 466 18.35 -13.67 -0.12
C CYS A 466 17.65 -14.63 0.83
N CYS A 467 17.67 -14.33 2.13
CA CYS A 467 16.95 -15.10 3.13
C CYS A 467 15.99 -14.23 3.93
N PRO A 468 14.81 -14.75 4.31
CA PRO A 468 13.81 -13.96 5.03
C PRO A 468 14.31 -13.64 6.44
N THR A 469 14.10 -12.39 6.87
CA THR A 469 14.44 -11.93 8.22
C THR A 469 13.42 -12.39 9.27
N SER A 470 12.25 -12.89 8.84
CA SER A 470 11.22 -13.47 9.71
C SER A 470 11.58 -14.83 10.32
N SER A 471 12.73 -15.40 9.96
CA SER A 471 13.23 -16.67 10.49
C SER A 471 14.73 -16.59 10.77
N LYS A 472 15.28 -17.57 11.50
CA LYS A 472 16.74 -17.65 11.72
C LYS A 472 17.46 -17.65 10.37
N VAL A 473 18.23 -16.60 10.11
CA VAL A 473 19.07 -16.45 8.92
C VAL A 473 20.11 -17.58 8.93
N PRO A 474 20.19 -18.41 7.87
CA PRO A 474 21.14 -19.51 7.82
C PRO A 474 22.56 -18.98 7.61
N SER A 475 23.53 -19.75 8.11
CA SER A 475 24.94 -19.56 7.74
C SER A 475 25.15 -20.21 6.37
N CYS A 476 25.55 -19.43 5.36
CA CYS A 476 25.78 -19.94 4.00
C CYS A 476 27.19 -19.66 3.51
N GLN A 477 27.73 -20.58 2.70
CA GLN A 477 29.01 -20.42 2.03
C GLN A 477 29.05 -21.20 0.72
N TRP A 478 30.00 -20.85 -0.13
CA TRP A 478 30.29 -21.63 -1.33
C TRP A 478 31.21 -22.80 -0.99
N ARG A 479 30.79 -24.02 -1.32
CA ARG A 479 31.60 -25.23 -1.13
C ARG A 479 32.07 -25.80 -2.46
N GLY A 480 33.18 -26.54 -2.38
CA GLY A 480 33.67 -27.36 -3.49
C GLY A 480 34.85 -26.77 -4.25
N PHE A 481 35.32 -25.56 -3.95
CA PHE A 481 36.49 -24.97 -4.60
C PHE A 481 37.80 -25.54 -4.04
N ASP A 482 38.74 -25.94 -4.91
CA ASP A 482 40.13 -26.25 -4.55
C ASP A 482 41.11 -25.16 -5.04
N ASP A 483 42.28 -25.06 -4.41
CA ASP A 483 43.31 -24.04 -4.73
C ASP A 483 43.89 -24.18 -6.17
N ALA A 484 43.58 -25.26 -6.87
CA ALA A 484 43.96 -25.50 -8.27
C ALA A 484 42.85 -25.09 -9.27
N GLY A 485 41.75 -24.52 -8.77
CA GLY A 485 40.60 -24.09 -9.57
C GLY A 485 39.70 -25.23 -10.05
N ARG A 486 39.84 -26.45 -9.50
CA ARG A 486 38.89 -27.54 -9.73
C ARG A 486 37.78 -27.45 -8.70
N CYS A 487 36.53 -27.59 -9.14
CA CYS A 487 35.37 -27.45 -8.29
C CYS A 487 34.56 -28.75 -8.21
N THR A 488 34.41 -29.30 -7.00
CA THR A 488 33.57 -30.47 -6.72
C THR A 488 32.39 -30.06 -5.85
N GLY A 489 31.24 -29.82 -6.48
CA GLY A 489 30.03 -29.40 -5.78
C GLY A 489 29.49 -30.48 -4.84
N GLY A 490 28.77 -30.03 -3.83
CA GLY A 490 28.23 -30.84 -2.74
C GLY A 490 28.17 -30.05 -1.44
N CYS A 491 27.13 -30.32 -0.65
CA CYS A 491 26.97 -29.79 0.70
C CYS A 491 27.16 -30.90 1.74
N ASN A 492 27.46 -30.51 2.98
CA ASN A 492 27.49 -31.47 4.08
C ASN A 492 26.08 -32.01 4.36
N SER A 493 25.99 -33.15 5.07
CA SER A 493 24.71 -33.79 5.37
C SER A 493 23.77 -32.95 6.23
N ASP A 494 24.28 -31.91 6.91
CA ASP A 494 23.55 -30.97 7.76
C ASP A 494 23.26 -29.62 7.08
N GLU A 495 23.48 -29.53 5.76
CA GLU A 495 23.30 -28.33 4.96
C GLU A 495 22.33 -28.57 3.80
N ALA A 496 21.67 -27.50 3.37
CA ALA A 496 20.84 -27.47 2.18
C ALA A 496 21.59 -26.82 1.01
N GLU A 497 21.49 -27.41 -0.20
CA GLU A 497 22.00 -26.84 -1.45
C GLU A 497 20.93 -25.93 -2.08
N LEU A 498 21.17 -24.62 -2.12
CA LEU A 498 20.21 -23.64 -2.66
C LEU A 498 20.53 -23.19 -4.10
N GLY A 499 21.76 -23.41 -4.53
CA GLY A 499 22.27 -22.92 -5.80
C GLY A 499 23.64 -23.46 -6.15
N THR A 500 24.07 -23.24 -7.38
CA THR A 500 25.40 -23.63 -7.87
C THR A 500 26.00 -22.53 -8.73
N ARG A 501 27.31 -22.34 -8.68
CA ARG A 501 28.07 -21.42 -9.56
C ARG A 501 29.24 -22.13 -10.21
N THR A 502 29.64 -21.68 -11.40
CA THR A 502 30.90 -22.11 -12.04
C THR A 502 31.94 -21.00 -12.10
N GLN A 503 31.60 -19.80 -11.62
CA GLN A 503 32.54 -18.70 -11.50
C GLN A 503 33.75 -19.09 -10.65
N GLY A 504 34.95 -18.85 -11.18
CA GLY A 504 36.22 -19.22 -10.55
C GLY A 504 36.64 -20.69 -10.77
N CYS A 505 35.82 -21.53 -11.38
CA CYS A 505 36.11 -22.94 -11.62
C CYS A 505 36.66 -23.17 -13.04
N ASN A 506 37.83 -23.81 -13.15
CA ASN A 506 38.37 -24.33 -14.40
C ASN A 506 37.61 -25.57 -14.88
N SER A 507 37.12 -26.38 -13.94
CA SER A 507 36.24 -27.53 -14.21
C SER A 507 35.30 -27.78 -13.02
N GLY A 508 34.09 -28.26 -13.30
CA GLY A 508 33.06 -28.53 -12.29
C GLY A 508 32.31 -27.28 -11.79
N TYR A 509 31.78 -27.34 -10.57
CA TYR A 509 30.92 -26.28 -9.99
C TYR A 509 31.06 -26.23 -8.46
N GLN A 510 30.72 -25.08 -7.88
CA GLN A 510 30.58 -24.88 -6.44
C GLN A 510 29.11 -24.91 -6.04
N SER A 511 28.82 -25.31 -4.80
CA SER A 511 27.48 -25.38 -4.23
C SER A 511 27.28 -24.29 -3.19
N ALA A 512 26.15 -23.58 -3.24
CA ALA A 512 25.71 -22.65 -2.20
C ALA A 512 25.08 -23.45 -1.07
N CYS A 513 25.88 -23.74 -0.04
CA CYS A 513 25.50 -24.59 1.06
C CYS A 513 25.14 -23.74 2.28
N CYS A 514 23.92 -23.93 2.77
CA CYS A 514 23.37 -23.19 3.90
C CYS A 514 23.01 -24.14 5.03
N SER A 515 23.25 -23.74 6.28
CA SER A 515 22.75 -24.48 7.45
C SER A 515 21.23 -24.68 7.36
N VAL A 516 20.73 -25.85 7.75
CA VAL A 516 19.29 -26.12 7.73
C VAL A 516 18.57 -25.30 8.81
N THR A 517 17.71 -24.38 8.38
CA THR A 517 16.78 -23.58 9.19
C THR A 517 15.39 -23.68 8.57
N ARG A 518 14.37 -23.06 9.18
CA ARG A 518 13.01 -23.06 8.61
C ARG A 518 12.97 -22.50 7.18
N SER A 519 13.81 -21.51 6.86
CA SER A 519 13.88 -20.92 5.52
C SER A 519 14.69 -21.73 4.51
N THR A 520 15.44 -22.74 4.96
CA THR A 520 16.20 -23.65 4.09
C THR A 520 15.73 -25.11 4.14
N GLU A 521 14.80 -25.43 5.04
CA GLU A 521 14.30 -26.79 5.27
C GLU A 521 13.75 -27.46 3.99
N PRO A 522 12.91 -26.83 3.16
CA PRO A 522 12.45 -27.47 1.92
C PRO A 522 13.58 -27.86 0.97
N TRP A 523 14.65 -27.06 0.91
CA TRP A 523 15.82 -27.35 0.09
C TRP A 523 16.59 -28.58 0.60
N SER A 524 16.59 -28.82 1.91
CA SER A 524 17.23 -30.00 2.51
C SER A 524 16.47 -31.31 2.23
N GLN A 525 15.19 -31.22 1.88
CA GLN A 525 14.35 -32.39 1.60
C GLN A 525 14.51 -32.91 0.17
N CYS A 526 15.24 -32.18 -0.69
CA CYS A 526 15.33 -32.47 -2.11
C CYS A 526 16.79 -32.43 -2.58
N GLN A 527 17.11 -33.26 -3.58
CA GLN A 527 18.45 -33.29 -4.16
C GLN A 527 18.40 -33.57 -5.66
N TRP A 528 19.43 -33.11 -6.36
CA TRP A 528 19.67 -33.48 -7.75
C TRP A 528 20.31 -34.86 -7.83
N THR A 529 20.04 -35.59 -8.91
CA THR A 529 20.82 -36.79 -9.23
C THR A 529 22.32 -36.46 -9.33
N PRO A 530 23.20 -37.34 -8.85
CA PRO A 530 24.65 -37.12 -8.92
C PRO A 530 25.18 -37.22 -10.36
N THR A 531 24.47 -37.94 -11.22
CA THR A 531 24.79 -38.13 -12.64
C THR A 531 23.57 -37.91 -13.51
N CYS A 532 23.79 -37.63 -14.79
CA CYS A 532 22.76 -37.56 -15.80
C CYS A 532 22.00 -38.89 -15.93
N GLN A 533 20.68 -38.81 -16.06
CA GLN A 533 19.75 -39.92 -16.23
C GLN A 533 19.05 -39.77 -17.59
N SER A 534 18.59 -40.88 -18.17
CA SER A 534 17.83 -40.88 -19.44
C SER A 534 16.31 -40.93 -19.25
N ASP A 535 15.85 -40.92 -18.00
CA ASP A 535 14.46 -40.99 -17.57
C ASP A 535 14.28 -40.18 -16.28
N ASP A 536 13.08 -40.19 -15.69
CA ASP A 536 12.75 -39.49 -14.44
C ASP A 536 13.24 -40.22 -13.18
N THR A 537 14.27 -41.08 -13.29
CA THR A 537 14.83 -41.83 -12.15
C THR A 537 15.33 -40.89 -11.07
N CYS A 538 14.87 -41.12 -9.84
CA CYS A 538 15.29 -40.38 -8.66
C CYS A 538 16.35 -41.11 -7.83
N PRO A 539 17.18 -40.38 -7.06
CA PRO A 539 18.13 -41.01 -6.13
C PRO A 539 17.42 -41.82 -5.03
N PRO A 540 18.07 -42.88 -4.50
CA PRO A 540 17.52 -43.65 -3.39
C PRO A 540 17.13 -42.76 -2.19
N GLY A 541 15.88 -42.89 -1.73
CA GLY A 541 15.33 -42.11 -0.62
C GLY A 541 14.66 -40.78 -1.01
N TYR A 542 14.62 -40.46 -2.31
CA TYR A 542 14.01 -39.22 -2.84
C TYR A 542 13.00 -39.55 -3.92
N ASP A 543 11.93 -40.28 -3.58
CA ASP A 543 11.06 -40.94 -4.56
C ASP A 543 10.08 -40.00 -5.32
N HIS A 544 10.17 -38.68 -5.11
CA HIS A 544 9.25 -37.70 -5.70
C HIS A 544 9.94 -36.76 -6.68
N PHE A 545 9.73 -36.99 -7.98
CA PHE A 545 10.23 -36.15 -9.06
C PHE A 545 9.60 -34.74 -9.05
N VAL A 546 10.42 -33.71 -9.28
CA VAL A 546 9.99 -32.30 -9.38
C VAL A 546 10.23 -31.75 -10.80
N VAL A 547 11.46 -31.88 -11.30
CA VAL A 547 11.85 -31.35 -12.61
C VAL A 547 13.12 -32.04 -13.11
N SER A 548 13.24 -32.22 -14.42
CA SER A 548 14.46 -32.61 -15.10
C SER A 548 15.10 -31.39 -15.78
N SER A 549 16.42 -31.27 -15.73
CA SER A 549 17.16 -30.20 -16.43
C SER A 549 18.51 -30.72 -16.91
N ARG A 550 18.89 -30.39 -18.15
CA ARG A 550 20.20 -30.76 -18.69
C ARG A 550 21.36 -30.18 -17.89
N GLN A 551 21.14 -29.09 -17.16
CA GLN A 551 22.16 -28.39 -16.36
C GLN A 551 21.79 -28.33 -14.87
N GLY A 552 20.65 -28.89 -14.44
CA GLY A 552 20.14 -28.71 -13.08
C GLY A 552 19.99 -27.23 -12.71
N ARG A 553 20.81 -26.76 -11.77
CA ARG A 553 20.93 -25.34 -11.36
C ARG A 553 22.10 -24.59 -11.99
N GLY A 554 22.57 -25.01 -13.16
CA GLY A 554 23.68 -24.38 -13.90
C GLY A 554 25.01 -25.14 -13.84
N ARG A 555 24.93 -26.45 -13.63
CA ARG A 555 26.03 -27.42 -13.79
C ARG A 555 26.41 -27.56 -15.27
N GLN A 556 27.43 -28.36 -15.53
CA GLN A 556 27.78 -28.79 -16.89
C GLN A 556 26.60 -29.53 -17.53
N SER A 557 26.34 -29.24 -18.81
CA SER A 557 25.26 -29.89 -19.56
C SER A 557 25.48 -31.40 -19.66
N CYS A 558 24.41 -32.16 -19.49
CA CYS A 558 24.36 -33.57 -19.88
C CYS A 558 24.51 -33.75 -21.39
N ASN A 559 25.02 -34.92 -21.79
CA ASN A 559 25.17 -35.32 -23.20
C ASN A 559 23.90 -36.03 -23.68
N GLY A 560 23.55 -35.86 -24.96
CA GLY A 560 22.36 -36.49 -25.51
C GLY A 560 21.08 -36.04 -24.80
N GLU A 561 20.03 -36.85 -24.88
CA GLU A 561 18.74 -36.66 -24.18
C GLU A 561 18.80 -36.96 -22.67
N GLN A 562 19.97 -36.86 -22.04
CA GLN A 562 20.11 -37.09 -20.61
C GLN A 562 19.90 -35.79 -19.80
N HIS A 563 19.42 -35.93 -18.57
CA HIS A 563 19.09 -34.82 -17.68
C HIS A 563 19.50 -35.12 -16.23
N TYR A 564 19.73 -34.08 -15.43
CA TYR A 564 19.70 -34.22 -13.98
C TYR A 564 18.25 -34.13 -13.51
N ASN A 565 17.86 -34.98 -12.55
CA ASN A 565 16.51 -34.94 -11.98
C ASN A 565 16.57 -34.37 -10.57
N TYR A 566 15.68 -33.42 -10.28
CA TYR A 566 15.48 -32.90 -8.94
C TYR A 566 14.36 -33.67 -8.28
N CYS A 567 14.66 -34.35 -7.18
CA CYS A 567 13.69 -35.17 -6.48
C CYS A 567 13.69 -34.89 -4.99
N CYS A 568 12.54 -35.10 -4.35
CA CYS A 568 12.31 -34.85 -2.93
C CYS A 568 12.01 -36.15 -2.17
N SER A 569 12.41 -36.19 -0.91
CA SER A 569 12.11 -37.27 0.04
C SER A 569 10.73 -37.05 0.67
N GLY A 570 9.95 -38.13 0.82
CA GLY A 570 8.63 -38.12 1.48
C GLY A 570 7.50 -37.45 0.69
N SER A 571 7.60 -36.16 0.36
CA SER A 571 6.65 -35.44 -0.48
C SER A 571 7.30 -34.20 -1.06
N VAL A 572 6.84 -33.72 -2.22
CA VAL A 572 7.32 -32.45 -2.78
C VAL A 572 6.90 -31.29 -1.87
N PRO A 573 7.83 -30.50 -1.31
CA PRO A 573 7.50 -29.33 -0.50
C PRO A 573 6.56 -28.39 -1.24
N GLY A 574 5.60 -27.80 -0.54
CA GLY A 574 4.59 -26.94 -1.15
C GLY A 574 5.14 -25.76 -1.96
N ILE A 575 6.38 -25.32 -1.67
CA ILE A 575 7.06 -24.27 -2.44
C ILE A 575 7.61 -24.71 -3.79
N PHE A 576 7.70 -26.01 -4.04
CA PHE A 576 8.07 -26.60 -5.32
C PHE A 576 6.83 -27.17 -6.04
N SER A 577 5.69 -26.52 -5.85
CA SER A 577 4.44 -26.82 -6.54
C SER A 577 4.04 -25.68 -7.48
N LYS A 578 3.15 -25.98 -8.44
CA LYS A 578 2.73 -25.06 -9.51
C LYS A 578 3.91 -24.42 -10.21
N CYS A 579 4.77 -25.28 -10.76
CA CYS A 579 5.98 -24.89 -11.42
C CYS A 579 5.81 -25.01 -12.93
N ASP A 580 6.38 -24.07 -13.66
CA ASP A 580 6.41 -24.10 -15.11
C ASP A 580 7.74 -23.54 -15.63
N TRP A 581 8.13 -23.94 -16.83
CA TRP A 581 9.23 -23.28 -17.55
C TRP A 581 8.75 -21.92 -18.03
N THR A 582 9.47 -20.86 -17.67
CA THR A 582 9.09 -19.51 -18.06
C THR A 582 9.37 -19.29 -19.54
N LEU A 583 8.32 -18.94 -20.29
CA LEU A 583 8.46 -18.61 -21.70
C LEU A 583 9.33 -17.36 -21.88
N PRO A 584 10.27 -17.39 -22.83
CA PRO A 584 11.17 -16.26 -23.04
C PRO A 584 10.49 -15.03 -23.67
N SER A 585 10.93 -13.83 -23.26
CA SER A 585 10.50 -12.54 -23.83
C SER A 585 11.70 -11.80 -24.44
N GLY A 586 11.78 -11.75 -25.77
CA GLY A 586 12.82 -11.00 -26.52
C GLY A 586 13.93 -11.86 -27.12
N ASP A 587 14.90 -11.20 -27.79
CA ASP A 587 15.95 -11.88 -28.56
C ASP A 587 17.00 -12.62 -27.68
N TYR A 588 17.17 -12.21 -26.41
CA TYR A 588 18.09 -12.81 -25.44
C TYR A 588 17.39 -13.20 -24.13
N CYS A 589 17.58 -14.44 -23.70
CA CYS A 589 16.89 -15.02 -22.56
C CYS A 589 17.68 -14.97 -21.26
N SER A 590 17.01 -14.59 -20.17
CA SER A 590 17.58 -14.64 -18.82
C SER A 590 16.84 -15.66 -17.96
N ALA A 591 17.56 -16.29 -17.02
CA ALA A 591 16.99 -17.26 -16.08
C ALA A 591 16.16 -16.59 -14.96
N ASN A 592 15.45 -15.52 -15.27
CA ASN A 592 14.65 -14.75 -14.32
C ASN A 592 13.29 -15.40 -14.12
N CYS A 593 12.81 -15.42 -12.88
CA CYS A 593 11.46 -15.87 -12.57
C CYS A 593 10.51 -14.67 -12.40
N PRO A 594 9.20 -14.84 -12.67
CA PRO A 594 8.18 -13.86 -12.29
C PRO A 594 8.25 -13.50 -10.82
N SER A 595 7.77 -12.30 -10.48
CA SER A 595 7.67 -11.85 -9.09
C SER A 595 6.95 -12.90 -8.23
N GLU A 596 7.43 -13.11 -7.01
CA GLU A 596 6.95 -14.13 -6.07
C GLU A 596 7.17 -15.61 -6.43
N SER A 597 7.91 -15.91 -7.48
CA SER A 597 8.28 -17.30 -7.80
C SER A 597 9.67 -17.67 -7.27
N ILE A 598 9.91 -18.97 -7.08
CA ILE A 598 11.24 -19.51 -6.73
C ILE A 598 11.78 -20.27 -7.95
N ARG A 599 13.00 -19.95 -8.36
CA ARG A 599 13.70 -20.70 -9.39
C ARG A 599 14.16 -22.05 -8.84
N VAL A 600 13.67 -23.14 -9.43
CA VAL A 600 14.05 -24.51 -9.08
C VAL A 600 15.15 -25.07 -9.98
N ALA A 601 15.06 -24.81 -11.29
CA ALA A 601 16.02 -25.26 -12.28
C ALA A 601 16.28 -24.18 -13.34
N ARG A 602 17.34 -24.36 -14.13
CA ARG A 602 17.64 -23.55 -15.31
C ARG A 602 18.27 -24.40 -16.41
N GLN A 603 18.07 -24.03 -17.67
CA GLN A 603 18.75 -24.66 -18.81
C GLN A 603 19.05 -23.68 -19.94
N SER A 604 20.21 -23.86 -20.58
CA SER A 604 20.66 -23.02 -21.70
C SER A 604 19.84 -23.24 -22.96
N ILE A 605 19.58 -22.16 -23.68
CA ILE A 605 19.00 -22.14 -25.03
C ILE A 605 20.17 -21.93 -25.99
N SER A 606 20.44 -22.86 -26.91
CA SER A 606 21.51 -22.71 -27.91
C SER A 606 21.03 -23.08 -29.31
N LEU A 607 21.27 -22.19 -30.29
CA LEU A 607 20.98 -22.39 -31.71
C LEU A 607 22.19 -22.88 -32.53
N SER A 608 23.38 -22.99 -31.95
CA SER A 608 24.55 -23.57 -32.66
C SER A 608 24.45 -25.10 -32.61
N GLY A 609 23.66 -25.63 -33.55
CA GLY A 609 23.16 -27.00 -33.60
C GLY A 609 24.13 -28.08 -33.13
N ILE A 610 23.72 -28.77 -32.07
CA ILE A 610 23.46 -30.22 -31.97
C ILE A 610 22.60 -30.36 -30.70
N GLU A 611 21.30 -30.68 -30.87
CA GLU A 611 20.26 -30.95 -29.85
C GLU A 611 19.55 -29.76 -29.17
N GLN A 612 18.39 -29.38 -29.73
CA GLN A 612 17.36 -28.54 -29.08
C GLN A 612 16.66 -29.31 -27.96
N THR A 613 16.59 -28.74 -26.75
CA THR A 613 15.83 -29.32 -25.62
C THR A 613 15.22 -28.31 -24.63
N ALA A 614 15.39 -27.01 -24.87
CA ALA A 614 14.58 -26.00 -24.18
C ALA A 614 13.16 -26.00 -24.76
N ASP A 615 12.13 -25.78 -23.95
CA ASP A 615 10.71 -25.77 -24.34
C ASP A 615 10.36 -24.49 -25.15
N THR A 616 11.19 -24.08 -26.10
CA THR A 616 11.19 -22.70 -26.62
C THR A 616 10.97 -22.59 -28.12
N LEU A 617 9.86 -21.94 -28.48
CA LEU A 617 9.73 -21.06 -29.64
C LEU A 617 9.97 -19.61 -29.15
N GLY A 618 10.89 -18.84 -29.76
CA GLY A 618 10.92 -17.37 -29.60
C GLY A 618 12.16 -16.70 -28.98
N CYS A 619 13.32 -17.39 -28.84
CA CYS A 619 14.57 -16.77 -28.35
C CYS A 619 15.81 -17.28 -29.11
N PHE A 620 16.82 -16.43 -29.30
CA PHE A 620 18.02 -16.77 -30.10
C PHE A 620 19.19 -17.34 -29.27
N ASP A 621 19.36 -16.89 -28.02
CA ASP A 621 20.42 -17.34 -27.10
C ASP A 621 20.03 -17.01 -25.65
N GLY A 622 20.58 -17.73 -24.67
CA GLY A 622 20.40 -17.42 -23.25
C GLY A 622 20.04 -18.62 -22.38
N THR A 623 19.19 -18.43 -21.37
CA THR A 623 18.81 -19.47 -20.40
C THR A 623 17.34 -19.31 -20.00
N GLU A 624 16.58 -20.41 -19.94
CA GLU A 624 15.23 -20.43 -19.37
C GLU A 624 15.26 -20.95 -17.92
N ALA A 625 14.23 -20.60 -17.15
CA ALA A 625 14.11 -20.94 -15.74
C ALA A 625 12.84 -21.75 -15.47
N TYR A 626 12.96 -22.77 -14.61
CA TYR A 626 11.82 -23.48 -14.07
C TYR A 626 11.41 -22.81 -12.76
N CYS A 627 10.25 -22.17 -12.74
CA CYS A 627 9.83 -21.27 -11.67
C CYS A 627 8.57 -21.81 -10.99
N CYS A 628 8.63 -21.96 -9.68
CA CYS A 628 7.53 -22.45 -8.86
C CYS A 628 6.80 -21.28 -8.19
N SER A 629 5.46 -21.30 -8.23
CA SER A 629 4.56 -20.29 -7.65
C SER A 629 3.89 -20.71 -6.33
N GLY A 630 4.02 -21.98 -5.95
CA GLY A 630 3.73 -22.48 -4.60
C GLY A 630 2.27 -22.85 -4.33
N GLY A 631 2.06 -23.65 -3.29
CA GLY A 631 0.76 -24.10 -2.79
C GLY A 631 0.39 -23.46 -1.46
N GLN A 632 -0.92 -23.41 -1.16
CA GLN A 632 -1.44 -22.97 0.15
C GLN A 632 -0.85 -23.83 1.28
N PRO A 633 -0.44 -23.26 2.42
CA PRO A 633 0.20 -24.02 3.49
C PRO A 633 -0.78 -25.02 4.13
N VAL A 634 -0.36 -26.28 4.22
CA VAL A 634 -1.03 -27.32 5.02
C VAL A 634 -0.76 -27.01 6.50
N SER A 635 -1.81 -26.68 7.25
CA SER A 635 -1.70 -26.37 8.67
C SER A 635 -1.40 -27.64 9.48
N SER A 636 -0.25 -27.64 10.16
CA SER A 636 0.03 -28.56 11.27
C SER A 636 0.34 -27.73 12.53
N PRO A 637 -0.25 -28.07 13.69
CA PRO A 637 -0.14 -27.25 14.89
C PRO A 637 1.13 -27.60 15.67
N ARG A 638 2.00 -26.61 15.94
CA ARG A 638 3.03 -26.68 16.99
C ARG A 638 3.32 -25.28 17.52
N SER A 639 2.94 -25.00 18.76
CA SER A 639 3.64 -25.32 20.02
C SER A 639 4.55 -24.18 20.46
N SER A 640 4.19 -23.59 21.58
CA SER A 640 4.95 -22.63 22.38
C SER A 640 6.42 -22.99 22.49
N LEU A 641 7.31 -22.08 22.10
CA LEU A 641 8.69 -22.05 22.59
C LEU A 641 9.23 -20.61 22.60
N SER A 642 9.36 -20.13 23.83
CA SER A 642 10.11 -18.97 24.28
C SER A 642 11.61 -19.13 24.04
N SER A 643 12.25 -18.12 23.45
CA SER A 643 13.46 -17.46 23.97
C SER A 643 14.03 -16.54 22.88
N VAL A 644 13.62 -15.27 22.88
CA VAL A 644 14.18 -14.22 22.03
C VAL A 644 15.59 -13.90 22.57
N ARG A 645 16.61 -14.04 21.72
CA ARG A 645 17.98 -13.63 22.02
C ARG A 645 18.18 -12.20 21.51
N LYS A 646 18.56 -11.32 22.43
CA LYS A 646 18.71 -9.87 22.32
C LYS A 646 19.64 -9.44 21.18
N GLU A 647 19.20 -8.48 20.36
CA GLU A 647 20.05 -7.73 19.44
C GLU A 647 20.71 -6.56 20.17
N GLN A 648 22.04 -6.54 20.20
CA GLN A 648 22.86 -5.53 20.88
C GLN A 648 22.71 -4.11 20.30
N SER A 649 22.38 -3.97 19.02
CA SER A 649 22.26 -2.66 18.33
C SER A 649 20.98 -1.90 18.68
N ALA A 650 19.86 -2.61 18.83
CA ALA A 650 18.59 -2.01 19.26
C ALA A 650 18.62 -1.66 20.76
N GLU A 651 19.27 -2.48 21.59
CA GLU A 651 19.52 -2.11 23.00
C GLU A 651 20.49 -0.93 23.11
N GLU A 652 21.55 -0.84 22.29
CA GLU A 652 22.43 0.33 22.25
C GLU A 652 21.67 1.59 21.83
N PHE A 653 20.92 1.56 20.73
CA PHE A 653 20.12 2.72 20.30
C PHE A 653 19.11 3.14 21.37
N ARG A 654 18.44 2.16 22.01
CA ARG A 654 17.50 2.42 23.11
C ARG A 654 18.20 2.97 24.35
N ASP A 655 19.41 2.53 24.66
CA ASP A 655 20.20 3.02 25.79
C ASP A 655 20.76 4.43 25.52
N TYR A 656 21.20 4.73 24.29
CA TYR A 656 21.60 6.07 23.87
C TYR A 656 20.42 7.04 23.81
N LEU A 657 19.29 6.61 23.26
CA LEU A 657 18.06 7.41 23.25
C LEU A 657 17.53 7.62 24.67
N GLY A 658 17.55 6.60 25.52
CA GLY A 658 17.19 6.71 26.94
C GLY A 658 18.09 7.69 27.70
N LYS A 659 19.41 7.64 27.48
CA LYS A 659 20.36 8.61 28.05
C LYS A 659 20.12 10.03 27.56
N PHE A 660 19.81 10.20 26.27
CA PHE A 660 19.47 11.49 25.70
C PHE A 660 18.17 12.06 26.28
N LEU A 661 17.11 11.27 26.37
CA LEU A 661 15.83 11.70 26.92
C LEU A 661 15.89 11.98 28.43
N ALA A 662 16.73 11.27 29.18
CA ALA A 662 16.94 11.52 30.61
C ALA A 662 17.75 12.78 30.90
N ASN A 663 18.61 13.22 29.96
CA ASN A 663 19.42 14.42 30.11
C ASN A 663 19.65 15.10 28.74
N PRO A 664 18.62 15.78 28.19
CA PRO A 664 18.69 16.35 26.85
C PRO A 664 19.71 17.48 26.83
N VAL A 665 20.77 17.32 26.04
CA VAL A 665 21.76 18.38 25.83
C VAL A 665 21.17 19.38 24.84
N ILE A 666 20.73 20.53 25.35
CA ILE A 666 20.30 21.66 24.52
C ILE A 666 21.57 22.29 23.90
N PRO A 667 21.69 22.38 22.56
CA PRO A 667 22.81 23.06 21.93
C PRO A 667 22.89 24.53 22.39
N GLU A 668 24.09 25.03 22.66
CA GLU A 668 24.29 26.43 23.10
C GLU A 668 23.62 27.42 22.13
N GLY A 669 22.84 28.35 22.69
CA GLY A 669 22.11 29.38 21.95
C GLY A 669 20.64 29.07 21.60
N TRP A 670 20.11 27.91 22.01
CA TRP A 670 18.70 27.54 21.79
C TRP A 670 17.75 27.92 22.95
N ALA A 671 18.27 28.12 24.16
CA ALA A 671 17.46 28.54 25.31
C ALA A 671 16.85 29.94 25.10
N ASP A 672 17.64 30.89 24.57
CA ASP A 672 17.20 32.27 24.35
C ASP A 672 16.14 32.40 23.23
N ARG A 673 15.98 31.38 22.38
CA ARG A 673 14.95 31.37 21.32
C ARG A 673 13.62 30.80 21.77
N MET A 674 13.58 30.02 22.85
CA MET A 674 12.32 29.45 23.37
C MET A 674 11.55 30.42 24.28
N GLU A 675 12.21 31.41 24.90
CA GLU A 675 11.53 32.44 25.70
C GLU A 675 11.00 33.62 24.84
N ALA A 676 11.37 33.70 23.57
CA ALA A 676 10.97 34.76 22.64
C ALA A 676 9.97 34.29 21.54
N MET A 677 9.51 33.05 21.60
CA MET A 677 8.50 32.44 20.71
C MET A 677 7.31 31.93 21.53
#